data_AF-A0A933AJK0-F1
#
_entry.id   AF-A0A933AJK0-F1
#
_cell.length_a   1.000
_cell.length_b   1.000
_cell.length_c   1.000
_cell.angle_alpha   90.00
_cell.angle_beta   90.00
_cell.angle_gamma   90.00
#
_symmetry.space_group_name_H-M   'P 1'
#
loop_
_entity.id
_entity.type
_entity.pdbx_description
1 polymer ?
#
loop_
_entity_poly.entity_id
_entity_poly.type
_entity_poly.pdbx_seq_one_letter_code
_entity_poly.pdbx_strand_id
1 'polypeptide(L)'
;LFILFFGPGIGVHAQSGEDELFSTAQRAFEDGFHDVAARYLEEFHSQYPQSPKTGQTKLLLGQCYFLKNDFNKALNVFQSIGDTPENKDALLFWMGETRLKLSDDARARGSYEQLLGFFPGSVYVPQALYSLGWSYFNRKEYLPAKNIFQKLTARHPKHPLAEDGFLKIAQCAYNMGDYSAAAGEFEQYSTRYPQGARGTEAHLNIADAYYYMGDFTRSMAAYEKVIKTAQDPQLLQAAYTGRIWCAVKKRAFDQAQKLAKEALEFFKSKGIPAEDLLLVTGQLSYEKGDWEGAAGAYSDMIRDFPSGTRRLEAHLGRANAYYALRKFTEAADDFRFILDHGRPDADAELIQKANLGLGWVYTKLDAFEAAVKCFQYAYEHAARPEDKANALAQMGDAYQDAGKFNEAIGIYDDVLKNYTDSSLVDYVQYRQGIAFLKSEKIESTLAAFQQLQDRFPNSTYLEDINYYLGVAQFKKGGWPAAAGRMEAFLKALTHPSEYAPQANYILALSYLNLKQSEDALKIFQKILRLYPDNDTVAKNSDIGIAKCQFELGQVKEAVKRFKLIIYKYPKTAVEQEALLWLAQYAMKNSQYDRAVDYYTQILDRFSGSVLADQVHYELGQAYEALGALDMALAQYKAVSPKDPLMSSKVKLAIAGIFSKEFDPQKALDAYWNIAATNPE
;
A
#
# COMPACT_ATOMS: atom_id res chain seq x y z
N LEU A 1 8.56 -77.71 5.98
CA LEU A 1 8.97 -79.13 5.89
C LEU A 1 8.11 -79.92 6.87
N PHE A 2 7.09 -80.64 6.41
CA PHE A 2 6.58 -81.90 6.97
C PHE A 2 5.46 -82.40 6.04
N ILE A 3 5.66 -83.59 5.49
CA ILE A 3 4.69 -84.38 4.71
C ILE A 3 4.39 -85.61 5.55
N LEU A 4 3.12 -86.03 5.61
CA LEU A 4 2.70 -87.46 5.53
C LEU A 4 1.18 -87.59 5.30
N PHE A 5 0.85 -88.31 4.23
CA PHE A 5 -0.42 -88.97 3.86
C PHE A 5 -0.68 -90.23 4.75
N PHE A 6 -1.80 -90.98 4.81
CA PHE A 6 -2.99 -91.26 3.97
C PHE A 6 -4.08 -91.93 4.85
N GLY A 7 -5.37 -91.86 4.46
CA GLY A 7 -6.41 -92.82 4.90
C GLY A 7 -7.86 -92.37 4.62
N PRO A 8 -8.60 -92.99 3.68
CA PRO A 8 -9.94 -92.56 3.30
C PRO A 8 -11.01 -93.20 4.19
N GLY A 9 -11.89 -92.38 4.76
CA GLY A 9 -13.03 -92.80 5.57
C GLY A 9 -14.21 -91.88 5.31
N ILE A 10 -15.25 -92.47 4.74
CA ILE A 10 -16.44 -91.82 4.18
C ILE A 10 -17.25 -91.10 5.26
N GLY A 11 -17.47 -89.82 5.03
CA GLY A 11 -18.37 -88.91 5.75
C GLY A 11 -18.41 -87.56 5.04
N VAL A 12 -18.44 -87.60 3.71
CA VAL A 12 -18.35 -86.47 2.80
C VAL A 12 -19.67 -85.71 2.81
N HIS A 13 -19.75 -84.63 3.60
CA HIS A 13 -20.38 -83.42 3.08
C HIS A 13 -19.30 -82.71 2.26
N ALA A 14 -19.16 -83.08 0.98
CA ALA A 14 -18.33 -82.33 0.05
C ALA A 14 -18.95 -80.94 -0.05
N GLN A 15 -18.27 -79.95 0.54
CA GLN A 15 -18.42 -78.57 0.08
C GLN A 15 -18.17 -78.58 -1.43
N SER A 16 -19.07 -77.98 -2.18
CA SER A 16 -18.90 -77.85 -3.63
C SER A 16 -17.57 -77.12 -3.90
N GLY A 17 -16.87 -77.41 -5.01
CA GLY A 17 -15.64 -76.68 -5.37
C GLY A 17 -15.83 -75.15 -5.43
N GLU A 18 -17.08 -74.73 -5.67
CA GLU A 18 -17.57 -73.35 -5.52
C GLU A 18 -17.37 -72.81 -4.09
N ASP A 19 -17.81 -73.52 -3.05
CA ASP A 19 -17.69 -73.11 -1.65
C ASP A 19 -16.23 -73.01 -1.18
N GLU A 20 -15.37 -73.93 -1.64
CA GLU A 20 -13.95 -73.94 -1.32
C GLU A 20 -13.24 -72.72 -1.92
N LEU A 21 -13.49 -72.43 -3.19
CA LEU A 21 -12.85 -71.32 -3.90
C LEU A 21 -13.28 -69.95 -3.31
N PHE A 22 -14.58 -69.79 -3.01
CA PHE A 22 -15.09 -68.57 -2.36
C PHE A 22 -14.54 -68.39 -0.94
N SER A 23 -14.55 -69.45 -0.12
CA SER A 23 -14.06 -69.35 1.27
C SER A 23 -12.54 -69.13 1.35
N THR A 24 -11.79 -69.60 0.35
CA THR A 24 -10.34 -69.35 0.22
C THR A 24 -10.08 -67.89 -0.14
N ALA A 25 -10.85 -67.34 -1.10
CA ALA A 25 -10.78 -65.94 -1.46
C ALA A 25 -11.12 -65.02 -0.28
N GLN A 26 -12.17 -65.34 0.49
CA GLN A 26 -12.58 -64.55 1.64
C GLN A 26 -11.50 -64.53 2.74
N ARG A 27 -10.92 -65.70 3.08
CA ARG A 27 -9.81 -65.77 4.03
C ARG A 27 -8.60 -64.97 3.56
N ALA A 28 -8.22 -65.11 2.29
CA ALA A 28 -7.14 -64.32 1.72
C ALA A 28 -7.42 -62.80 1.79
N PHE A 29 -8.68 -62.38 1.63
CA PHE A 29 -9.07 -60.97 1.77
C PHE A 29 -8.97 -60.49 3.22
N GLU A 30 -9.49 -61.27 4.17
CA GLU A 30 -9.43 -60.99 5.61
C GLU A 30 -7.98 -60.91 6.12
N ASP A 31 -7.09 -61.74 5.58
CA ASP A 31 -5.65 -61.75 5.85
C ASP A 31 -4.89 -60.59 5.14
N GLY A 32 -5.58 -59.77 4.33
CA GLY A 32 -4.98 -58.63 3.62
C GLY A 32 -4.27 -58.99 2.30
N PHE A 33 -4.31 -60.25 1.86
CA PHE A 33 -3.74 -60.70 0.59
C PHE A 33 -4.68 -60.39 -0.60
N HIS A 34 -4.95 -59.10 -0.84
CA HIS A 34 -5.93 -58.65 -1.84
C HIS A 34 -5.63 -59.09 -3.29
N ASP A 35 -4.35 -59.28 -3.64
CA ASP A 35 -3.97 -59.84 -4.95
C ASP A 35 -4.35 -61.31 -5.10
N VAL A 36 -4.14 -62.10 -4.05
CA VAL A 36 -4.45 -63.53 -4.02
C VAL A 36 -5.97 -63.72 -3.97
N ALA A 37 -6.66 -62.92 -3.15
CA ALA A 37 -8.11 -62.89 -3.08
C ALA A 37 -8.73 -62.55 -4.45
N ALA A 38 -8.26 -61.48 -5.11
CA ALA A 38 -8.77 -61.09 -6.43
C ALA A 38 -8.63 -62.22 -7.46
N ARG A 39 -7.49 -62.93 -7.49
CA ARG A 39 -7.27 -64.06 -8.41
C ARG A 39 -8.27 -65.19 -8.19
N TYR A 40 -8.48 -65.60 -6.94
CA TYR A 40 -9.46 -66.65 -6.62
C TYR A 40 -10.90 -66.22 -6.93
N LEU A 41 -11.23 -64.93 -6.78
CA LEU A 41 -12.55 -64.39 -7.12
C LEU A 41 -12.78 -64.28 -8.63
N GLU A 42 -11.73 -63.99 -9.41
CA GLU A 42 -11.78 -64.03 -10.87
C GLU A 42 -11.96 -65.46 -11.40
N GLU A 43 -11.23 -66.41 -10.80
CA GLU A 43 -11.37 -67.83 -11.08
C GLU A 43 -12.79 -68.32 -10.72
N PHE A 44 -13.34 -67.86 -9.59
CA PHE A 44 -14.72 -68.14 -9.20
C PHE A 44 -15.69 -67.70 -10.28
N HIS A 45 -15.54 -66.46 -10.73
CA HIS A 45 -16.43 -65.87 -11.72
C HIS A 45 -16.34 -66.59 -13.07
N SER A 46 -15.16 -67.06 -13.46
CA SER A 46 -14.95 -67.80 -14.70
C SER A 46 -15.53 -69.22 -14.65
N GLN A 47 -15.41 -69.93 -13.52
CA GLN A 47 -15.82 -71.33 -13.40
C GLN A 47 -17.30 -71.48 -13.01
N TYR A 48 -17.85 -70.53 -12.26
CA TYR A 48 -19.20 -70.58 -11.71
C TYR A 48 -20.03 -69.32 -12.05
N PRO A 49 -20.20 -68.94 -13.34
CA PRO A 49 -20.84 -67.69 -13.74
C PRO A 49 -22.35 -67.59 -13.41
N GLN A 50 -23.00 -68.72 -13.14
CA GLN A 50 -24.43 -68.80 -12.76
C GLN A 50 -24.64 -69.05 -11.25
N SER A 51 -23.56 -68.98 -10.45
CA SER A 51 -23.65 -69.19 -9.00
C SER A 51 -24.53 -68.12 -8.35
N PRO A 52 -25.36 -68.47 -7.35
CA PRO A 52 -26.08 -67.48 -6.54
C PRO A 52 -25.13 -66.55 -5.77
N LYS A 53 -23.86 -66.94 -5.54
CA LYS A 53 -22.82 -66.13 -4.88
C LYS A 53 -22.11 -65.15 -5.81
N THR A 54 -22.50 -65.07 -7.08
CA THR A 54 -21.85 -64.18 -8.07
C THR A 54 -21.89 -62.71 -7.64
N GLY A 55 -22.99 -62.24 -7.05
CA GLY A 55 -23.09 -60.86 -6.55
C GLY A 55 -22.10 -60.57 -5.41
N GLN A 56 -22.03 -61.47 -4.42
CA GLN A 56 -21.10 -61.37 -3.29
C GLN A 56 -19.64 -61.45 -3.74
N THR A 57 -19.33 -62.37 -4.67
CA THR A 57 -17.99 -62.55 -5.26
C THR A 57 -17.53 -61.28 -5.96
N LYS A 58 -18.38 -60.69 -6.81
CA LYS A 58 -18.06 -59.44 -7.50
C LYS A 58 -17.89 -58.27 -6.54
N LEU A 59 -18.71 -58.18 -5.48
CA LEU A 59 -18.56 -57.15 -4.47
C LEU A 59 -17.20 -57.24 -3.78
N LEU A 60 -16.80 -58.43 -3.35
CA LEU A 60 -15.50 -58.68 -2.74
C LEU A 60 -14.34 -58.43 -3.72
N LEU A 61 -14.51 -58.77 -5.00
CA LEU A 61 -13.52 -58.50 -6.05
C LEU A 61 -13.34 -56.99 -6.27
N GLY A 62 -14.43 -56.23 -6.31
CA GLY A 62 -14.37 -54.78 -6.40
C GLY A 62 -13.69 -54.14 -5.18
N GLN A 63 -13.93 -54.67 -3.98
CA GLN A 63 -13.23 -54.24 -2.75
C GLN A 63 -11.72 -54.53 -2.83
N CYS A 64 -11.32 -55.71 -3.33
CA CYS A 64 -9.90 -56.03 -3.57
C CYS A 64 -9.26 -54.99 -4.49
N TYR A 65 -9.92 -54.66 -5.61
CA TYR A 65 -9.41 -53.66 -6.55
C TYR A 65 -9.33 -52.27 -5.95
N PHE A 66 -10.31 -51.87 -5.13
CA PHE A 66 -10.28 -50.60 -4.41
C PHE A 66 -9.08 -50.52 -3.45
N LEU A 67 -8.86 -51.57 -2.64
CA LEU A 67 -7.75 -51.63 -1.68
C LEU A 67 -6.37 -51.67 -2.37
N LYS A 68 -6.31 -52.14 -3.62
CA LYS A 68 -5.14 -52.09 -4.49
C LYS A 68 -4.94 -50.74 -5.19
N ASN A 69 -5.78 -49.74 -4.93
CA ASN A 69 -5.83 -48.45 -5.62
C ASN A 69 -6.14 -48.52 -7.13
N ASP A 70 -6.67 -49.64 -7.64
CA ASP A 70 -7.12 -49.77 -9.03
C ASP A 70 -8.61 -49.38 -9.12
N PHE A 71 -8.88 -48.09 -8.91
CA PHE A 71 -10.24 -47.55 -8.78
C PHE A 71 -11.08 -47.71 -10.04
N ASN A 72 -10.45 -47.70 -11.23
CA ASN A 72 -11.17 -47.91 -12.49
C ASN A 72 -11.67 -49.35 -12.62
N LYS A 73 -10.85 -50.36 -12.29
CA LYS A 73 -11.32 -51.75 -12.26
C LYS A 73 -12.34 -51.98 -11.17
N ALA A 74 -12.13 -51.40 -9.98
CA ALA A 74 -13.10 -51.48 -8.88
C ALA A 74 -14.48 -50.97 -9.33
N LEU A 75 -14.53 -49.77 -9.94
CA LEU A 75 -15.77 -49.17 -10.41
C LEU A 75 -16.45 -50.02 -11.50
N ASN A 76 -15.68 -50.53 -12.47
CA ASN A 76 -16.21 -51.40 -13.53
C ASN A 76 -16.83 -52.69 -12.95
N VAL A 77 -16.15 -53.31 -11.98
CA VAL A 77 -16.64 -54.51 -11.31
C VAL A 77 -17.92 -54.19 -10.53
N PHE A 78 -17.95 -53.11 -9.76
CA PHE A 78 -19.14 -52.67 -9.02
C PHE A 78 -20.33 -52.37 -9.94
N GLN A 79 -20.11 -51.68 -11.07
CA GLN A 79 -21.17 -51.40 -12.05
C GLN A 79 -21.71 -52.66 -12.74
N SER A 80 -20.92 -53.74 -12.80
CA SER A 80 -21.35 -55.03 -13.35
C SER A 80 -22.24 -55.83 -12.40
N ILE A 81 -22.33 -55.42 -11.13
CA ILE A 81 -23.26 -55.97 -10.15
C ILE A 81 -24.59 -55.24 -10.41
N GLY A 82 -25.55 -55.95 -11.01
CA GLY A 82 -26.87 -55.38 -11.28
C GLY A 82 -27.64 -55.02 -10.01
N ASP A 83 -28.91 -54.68 -10.16
CA ASP A 83 -29.79 -54.25 -9.07
C ASP A 83 -30.26 -55.44 -8.18
N THR A 84 -29.32 -56.14 -7.55
CA THR A 84 -29.63 -57.27 -6.65
C THR A 84 -29.79 -56.80 -5.19
N PRO A 85 -30.87 -57.18 -4.48
CA PRO A 85 -31.17 -56.64 -3.14
C PRO A 85 -30.18 -57.00 -2.02
N GLU A 86 -29.53 -58.17 -2.08
CA GLU A 86 -28.87 -58.78 -0.91
C GLU A 86 -27.60 -58.06 -0.40
N ASN A 87 -27.00 -57.14 -1.18
CA ASN A 87 -25.84 -56.33 -0.74
C ASN A 87 -25.85 -54.91 -1.34
N LYS A 88 -27.03 -54.38 -1.66
CA LYS A 88 -27.16 -53.10 -2.37
C LYS A 88 -26.62 -51.92 -1.56
N ASP A 89 -26.71 -51.97 -0.24
CA ASP A 89 -26.13 -50.98 0.67
C ASP A 89 -24.60 -50.96 0.59
N ALA A 90 -23.94 -52.11 0.70
CA ALA A 90 -22.49 -52.25 0.57
C ALA A 90 -22.02 -51.79 -0.81
N LEU A 91 -22.73 -52.17 -1.87
CA LEU A 91 -22.43 -51.74 -3.24
C LEU A 91 -22.48 -50.22 -3.38
N LEU A 92 -23.54 -49.59 -2.89
CA LEU A 92 -23.69 -48.13 -2.92
C LEU A 92 -22.55 -47.44 -2.16
N PHE A 93 -22.15 -47.94 -1.00
CA PHE A 93 -21.02 -47.40 -0.24
C PHE A 93 -19.72 -47.46 -1.04
N TRP A 94 -19.33 -48.64 -1.52
CA TRP A 94 -18.06 -48.84 -2.22
C TRP A 94 -18.02 -48.14 -3.58
N MET A 95 -19.14 -48.04 -4.28
CA MET A 95 -19.26 -47.19 -5.48
C MET A 95 -19.05 -45.71 -5.13
N GLY A 96 -19.62 -45.25 -4.01
CA GLY A 96 -19.41 -43.90 -3.49
C GLY A 96 -17.93 -43.62 -3.23
N GLU A 97 -17.27 -44.48 -2.44
CA GLU A 97 -15.84 -44.36 -2.11
C GLU A 97 -14.95 -44.35 -3.36
N THR A 98 -15.22 -45.28 -4.29
CA THR A 98 -14.45 -45.40 -5.53
C THR A 98 -14.58 -44.15 -6.39
N ARG A 99 -15.80 -43.61 -6.52
CA ARG A 99 -16.06 -42.37 -7.27
C ARG A 99 -15.40 -41.16 -6.60
N LEU A 100 -15.40 -41.09 -5.28
CA LEU A 100 -14.72 -40.02 -4.54
C LEU A 100 -13.21 -40.05 -4.80
N LYS A 101 -12.59 -41.24 -4.86
CA LYS A 101 -11.17 -41.40 -5.24
C LYS A 101 -10.89 -41.02 -6.69
N LEU A 102 -11.87 -41.17 -7.58
CA LEU A 102 -11.82 -40.74 -8.99
C LEU A 102 -12.21 -39.26 -9.19
N SER A 103 -12.39 -38.49 -8.11
CA SER A 103 -12.84 -37.08 -8.14
C SER A 103 -14.21 -36.86 -8.78
N ASP A 104 -15.04 -37.89 -8.81
CA ASP A 104 -16.41 -37.89 -9.34
C ASP A 104 -17.44 -37.63 -8.22
N ASP A 105 -17.28 -36.50 -7.54
CA ASP A 105 -17.98 -36.21 -6.28
C ASP A 105 -19.50 -36.20 -6.43
N ALA A 106 -20.03 -35.76 -7.57
CA ALA A 106 -21.49 -35.69 -7.78
C ALA A 106 -22.13 -37.07 -7.74
N ARG A 107 -21.54 -38.04 -8.45
CA ARG A 107 -22.03 -39.43 -8.45
C ARG A 107 -21.67 -40.17 -7.16
N ALA A 108 -20.57 -39.79 -6.50
CA ALA A 108 -20.23 -40.30 -5.18
C ALA A 108 -21.30 -39.91 -4.15
N ARG A 109 -21.65 -38.62 -4.09
CA ARG A 109 -22.71 -38.10 -3.20
C ARG A 109 -24.05 -38.80 -3.43
N GLY A 110 -24.47 -38.95 -4.70
CA GLY A 110 -25.70 -39.65 -5.03
C GLY A 110 -25.72 -41.11 -4.52
N SER A 111 -24.59 -41.81 -4.57
CA SER A 111 -24.47 -43.17 -4.01
C SER A 111 -24.62 -43.17 -2.48
N TYR A 112 -24.00 -42.23 -1.77
CA TYR A 112 -24.17 -42.12 -0.31
C TYR A 112 -25.61 -41.74 0.07
N GLU A 113 -26.22 -40.79 -0.64
CA GLU A 113 -27.61 -40.36 -0.39
C GLU A 113 -28.62 -41.50 -0.58
N GLN A 114 -28.44 -42.32 -1.63
CA GLN A 114 -29.24 -43.52 -1.84
C GLN A 114 -29.06 -44.53 -0.71
N LEU A 115 -27.83 -44.76 -0.24
CA LEU A 115 -27.56 -45.64 0.90
C LEU A 115 -28.30 -45.15 2.15
N LEU A 116 -28.18 -43.86 2.47
CA LEU A 116 -28.78 -43.26 3.65
C LEU A 116 -30.32 -43.21 3.60
N GLY A 117 -30.89 -43.12 2.40
CA GLY A 117 -32.34 -43.09 2.17
C GLY A 117 -32.98 -44.48 2.20
N PHE A 118 -32.42 -45.44 1.46
CA PHE A 118 -33.01 -46.77 1.29
C PHE A 118 -32.55 -47.78 2.35
N PHE A 119 -31.38 -47.58 2.97
CA PHE A 119 -30.77 -48.52 3.92
C PHE A 119 -30.33 -47.83 5.22
N PRO A 120 -31.23 -47.18 5.98
CA PRO A 120 -30.88 -46.38 7.16
C PRO A 120 -30.30 -47.19 8.34
N GLY A 121 -30.44 -48.52 8.33
CA GLY A 121 -29.85 -49.42 9.33
C GLY A 121 -28.55 -50.10 8.90
N SER A 122 -28.00 -49.77 7.73
CA SER A 122 -26.79 -50.40 7.21
C SER A 122 -25.56 -50.11 8.08
N VAL A 123 -24.66 -51.09 8.18
CA VAL A 123 -23.37 -50.95 8.88
C VAL A 123 -22.45 -49.89 8.26
N TYR A 124 -22.72 -49.50 7.00
CA TYR A 124 -21.96 -48.48 6.27
C TYR A 124 -22.49 -47.06 6.49
N VAL A 125 -23.61 -46.88 7.20
CA VAL A 125 -24.21 -45.55 7.43
C VAL A 125 -23.22 -44.56 8.07
N PRO A 126 -22.47 -44.90 9.14
CA PRO A 126 -21.51 -43.98 9.73
C PRO A 126 -20.41 -43.53 8.74
N GLN A 127 -19.86 -44.45 7.97
CA GLN A 127 -18.82 -44.21 6.97
C GLN A 127 -19.38 -43.37 5.82
N ALA A 128 -20.57 -43.71 5.31
CA ALA A 128 -21.25 -42.97 4.25
C ALA A 128 -21.58 -41.53 4.68
N LEU A 129 -22.05 -41.31 5.90
CA LEU A 129 -22.26 -39.97 6.45
C LEU A 129 -20.94 -39.20 6.54
N TYR A 130 -19.87 -39.83 7.03
CA TYR A 130 -18.57 -39.19 7.11
C TYR A 130 -18.04 -38.78 5.72
N SER A 131 -18.03 -39.70 4.76
CA SER A 131 -17.56 -39.46 3.39
C SER A 131 -18.40 -38.44 2.65
N LEU A 132 -19.72 -38.44 2.85
CA LEU A 132 -20.63 -37.43 2.30
C LEU A 132 -20.34 -36.04 2.89
N GLY A 133 -20.18 -35.95 4.21
CA GLY A 133 -19.83 -34.69 4.89
C GLY A 133 -18.46 -34.17 4.45
N TRP A 134 -17.48 -35.06 4.31
CA TRP A 134 -16.14 -34.74 3.83
C TRP A 134 -16.14 -34.24 2.38
N SER A 135 -16.95 -34.85 1.51
CA SER A 135 -17.13 -34.39 0.12
C SER A 135 -17.63 -32.94 0.06
N TYR A 136 -18.65 -32.60 0.85
CA TYR A 136 -19.12 -31.22 0.97
C TYR A 136 -18.05 -30.28 1.56
N PHE A 137 -17.34 -30.73 2.61
CA PHE A 137 -16.29 -29.93 3.26
C PHE A 137 -15.17 -29.55 2.28
N ASN A 138 -14.67 -30.49 1.48
CA ASN A 138 -13.61 -30.24 0.51
C ASN A 138 -14.04 -29.30 -0.63
N ARG A 139 -15.34 -29.29 -0.95
CA ARG A 139 -15.93 -28.32 -1.88
C ARG A 139 -16.22 -26.96 -1.25
N LYS A 140 -15.83 -26.75 0.00
CA LYS A 140 -16.09 -25.54 0.80
C LYS A 140 -17.59 -25.29 1.03
N GLU A 141 -18.42 -26.31 0.84
CA GLU A 141 -19.86 -26.30 1.13
C GLU A 141 -20.09 -26.61 2.62
N TYR A 142 -19.66 -25.69 3.50
CA TYR A 142 -19.53 -25.95 4.93
C TYR A 142 -20.85 -26.17 5.67
N LEU A 143 -21.93 -25.49 5.28
CA LEU A 143 -23.24 -25.65 5.92
C LEU A 143 -23.85 -27.05 5.64
N PRO A 144 -23.92 -27.53 4.38
CA PRO A 144 -24.26 -28.92 4.09
C PRO A 144 -23.36 -29.92 4.82
N ALA A 145 -22.03 -29.71 4.80
CA ALA A 145 -21.08 -30.57 5.50
C ALA A 145 -21.39 -30.67 6.99
N LYS A 146 -21.59 -29.53 7.67
CA LYS A 146 -21.94 -29.45 9.10
C LYS A 146 -23.20 -30.26 9.40
N ASN A 147 -24.25 -30.11 8.60
CA ASN A 147 -25.52 -30.82 8.79
C ASN A 147 -25.34 -32.34 8.66
N ILE A 148 -24.51 -32.81 7.73
CA ILE A 148 -24.22 -34.24 7.57
C ILE A 148 -23.41 -34.79 8.73
N PHE A 149 -22.36 -34.08 9.16
CA PHE A 149 -21.58 -34.50 10.34
C PHE A 149 -22.41 -34.49 11.63
N GLN A 150 -23.35 -33.55 11.79
CA GLN A 150 -24.31 -33.57 12.90
C GLN A 150 -25.22 -34.81 12.89
N LYS A 151 -25.63 -35.29 11.70
CA LYS A 151 -26.37 -36.56 11.60
C LYS A 151 -25.52 -37.75 12.06
N LEU A 152 -24.24 -37.78 11.68
CA LEU A 152 -23.29 -38.82 12.10
C LEU A 152 -23.15 -38.85 13.62
N THR A 153 -22.88 -37.71 14.24
CA THR A 153 -22.63 -37.62 15.68
C THR A 153 -23.89 -37.80 16.52
N ALA A 154 -25.07 -37.39 16.03
CA ALA A 154 -26.34 -37.60 16.71
C ALA A 154 -26.81 -39.07 16.66
N ARG A 155 -26.66 -39.74 15.51
CA ARG A 155 -27.13 -41.13 15.33
C ARG A 155 -26.13 -42.17 15.81
N HIS A 156 -24.83 -41.87 15.74
CA HIS A 156 -23.76 -42.80 16.04
C HIS A 156 -22.71 -42.22 17.00
N PRO A 157 -23.08 -41.65 18.17
CA PRO A 157 -22.18 -40.90 19.05
C PRO A 157 -20.99 -41.70 19.62
N LYS A 158 -21.06 -43.04 19.61
CA LYS A 158 -20.00 -43.94 20.10
C LYS A 158 -19.14 -44.56 18.97
N HIS A 159 -19.48 -44.30 17.71
CA HIS A 159 -18.74 -44.84 16.58
C HIS A 159 -17.36 -44.13 16.49
N PRO A 160 -16.26 -44.81 16.09
CA PRO A 160 -14.95 -44.17 15.98
C PRO A 160 -14.93 -42.88 15.14
N LEU A 161 -15.67 -42.85 14.03
CA LEU A 161 -15.80 -41.67 13.16
C LEU A 161 -16.58 -40.50 13.80
N ALA A 162 -17.27 -40.71 14.93
CA ALA A 162 -18.01 -39.63 15.59
C ALA A 162 -17.07 -38.56 16.17
N GLU A 163 -15.89 -38.94 16.66
CA GLU A 163 -14.86 -37.99 17.11
C GLU A 163 -14.47 -37.03 15.97
N ASP A 164 -14.08 -37.57 14.81
CA ASP A 164 -13.75 -36.78 13.64
C ASP A 164 -14.95 -35.96 13.16
N GLY A 165 -16.18 -36.49 13.28
CA GLY A 165 -17.42 -35.77 13.01
C GLY A 165 -17.59 -34.53 13.89
N PHE A 166 -17.38 -34.63 15.21
CA PHE A 166 -17.43 -33.49 16.12
C PHE A 166 -16.39 -32.42 15.76
N LEU A 167 -15.16 -32.85 15.45
CA LEU A 167 -14.10 -31.92 15.03
C LEU A 167 -14.48 -31.20 13.73
N LYS A 168 -15.03 -31.93 12.75
CA LYS A 168 -15.45 -31.36 11.47
C LYS A 168 -16.62 -30.39 11.60
N ILE A 169 -17.56 -30.61 12.52
CA ILE A 169 -18.63 -29.65 12.84
C ILE A 169 -18.05 -28.31 13.28
N ALA A 170 -17.08 -28.34 14.20
CA ALA A 170 -16.41 -27.14 14.69
C ALA A 170 -15.60 -26.43 13.57
N GLN A 171 -14.86 -27.19 12.76
CA GLN A 171 -14.13 -26.66 11.61
C GLN A 171 -15.05 -26.06 10.54
N CYS A 172 -16.24 -26.64 10.30
CA CYS A 172 -17.23 -26.05 9.40
C CYS A 172 -17.69 -24.69 9.92
N ALA A 173 -18.02 -24.58 11.21
CA ALA A 173 -18.41 -23.31 11.82
C ALA A 173 -17.30 -22.25 11.69
N TYR A 174 -16.06 -22.65 11.96
CA TYR A 174 -14.89 -21.79 11.83
C TYR A 174 -14.70 -21.27 10.40
N ASN A 175 -14.75 -22.16 9.39
CA ASN A 175 -14.59 -21.78 7.98
C ASN A 175 -15.77 -20.97 7.43
N MET A 176 -16.93 -20.99 8.08
CA MET A 176 -18.06 -20.09 7.78
C MET A 176 -17.89 -18.70 8.41
N GLY A 177 -16.86 -18.48 9.24
CA GLY A 177 -16.67 -17.23 9.99
C GLY A 177 -17.58 -17.09 11.22
N ASP A 178 -18.35 -18.12 11.56
CA ASP A 178 -19.14 -18.16 12.80
C ASP A 178 -18.25 -18.60 13.96
N TYR A 179 -17.38 -17.69 14.38
CA TYR A 179 -16.37 -17.95 15.41
C TYR A 179 -16.99 -18.22 16.79
N SER A 180 -18.18 -17.67 17.07
CA SER A 180 -18.90 -17.94 18.31
C SER A 180 -19.35 -19.40 18.38
N ALA A 181 -20.01 -19.89 17.31
CA ALA A 181 -20.36 -21.31 17.24
C ALA A 181 -19.12 -22.19 17.19
N ALA A 182 -18.09 -21.80 16.44
CA ALA A 182 -16.85 -22.57 16.36
C ALA A 182 -16.20 -22.76 17.74
N ALA A 183 -16.04 -21.69 18.52
CA ALA A 183 -15.50 -21.76 19.88
C ALA A 183 -16.31 -22.71 20.76
N GLY A 184 -17.65 -22.60 20.74
CA GLY A 184 -18.51 -23.49 21.53
C GLY A 184 -18.42 -24.96 21.10
N GLU A 185 -18.34 -25.25 19.81
CA GLU A 185 -18.21 -26.62 19.28
C GLU A 185 -16.81 -27.21 19.59
N PHE A 186 -15.73 -26.43 19.47
CA PHE A 186 -14.40 -26.87 19.88
C PHE A 186 -14.26 -27.05 21.39
N GLU A 187 -14.92 -26.21 22.21
CA GLU A 187 -14.95 -26.37 23.66
C GLU A 187 -15.63 -27.70 24.05
N GLN A 188 -16.78 -28.00 23.44
CA GLN A 188 -17.47 -29.28 23.61
C GLN A 188 -16.59 -30.46 23.17
N TYR A 189 -15.92 -30.34 22.02
CA TYR A 189 -14.97 -31.34 21.54
C TYR A 189 -13.84 -31.56 22.55
N SER A 190 -13.20 -30.48 23.03
CA SER A 190 -12.08 -30.57 23.98
C SER A 190 -12.49 -31.15 25.34
N THR A 191 -13.75 -30.98 25.74
CA THR A 191 -14.30 -31.57 26.97
C THR A 191 -14.54 -33.07 26.79
N ARG A 192 -14.98 -33.49 25.61
CA ARG A 192 -15.26 -34.89 25.28
C ARG A 192 -14.01 -35.71 24.96
N TYR A 193 -13.02 -35.08 24.32
CA TYR A 193 -11.77 -35.68 23.86
C TYR A 193 -10.56 -34.88 24.38
N PRO A 194 -10.30 -34.88 25.71
CA PRO A 194 -9.31 -34.00 26.33
C PRO A 194 -7.85 -34.44 26.14
N GLN A 195 -7.59 -35.64 25.62
CA GLN A 195 -6.26 -36.24 25.54
C GLN A 195 -5.72 -36.30 24.11
N GLY A 196 -4.40 -36.13 23.96
CA GLY A 196 -3.69 -36.25 22.68
C GLY A 196 -3.60 -34.95 21.87
N ALA A 197 -2.82 -35.00 20.79
CA ALA A 197 -2.48 -33.84 19.95
C ALA A 197 -3.72 -33.09 19.41
N ARG A 198 -4.80 -33.83 19.12
CA ARG A 198 -6.08 -33.27 18.62
C ARG A 198 -6.80 -32.41 19.67
N GLY A 199 -6.69 -32.75 20.96
CA GLY A 199 -7.24 -31.93 22.04
C GLY A 199 -6.49 -30.61 22.19
N THR A 200 -5.16 -30.64 22.05
CA THR A 200 -4.31 -29.44 22.02
C THR A 200 -4.58 -28.57 20.80
N GLU A 201 -4.74 -29.17 19.60
CA GLU A 201 -5.10 -28.46 18.38
C GLU A 201 -6.49 -27.80 18.48
N ALA A 202 -7.45 -28.46 19.15
CA ALA A 202 -8.75 -27.85 19.43
C ALA A 202 -8.61 -26.57 20.28
N HIS A 203 -7.69 -26.54 21.25
CA HIS A 203 -7.42 -25.33 22.03
C HIS A 203 -6.78 -24.20 21.22
N LEU A 204 -5.99 -24.51 20.19
CA LEU A 204 -5.49 -23.51 19.25
C LEU A 204 -6.66 -22.89 18.47
N ASN A 205 -7.55 -23.73 17.92
CA ASN A 205 -8.72 -23.26 17.19
C ASN A 205 -9.72 -22.48 18.08
N ILE A 206 -9.88 -22.84 19.36
CA ILE A 206 -10.64 -22.06 20.35
C ILE A 206 -10.02 -20.68 20.52
N ALA A 207 -8.68 -20.63 20.67
CA ALA A 207 -7.97 -19.38 20.85
C ALA A 207 -8.10 -18.46 19.63
N ASP A 208 -7.96 -19.01 18.42
CA ASP A 208 -8.12 -18.27 17.16
C ASP A 208 -9.56 -17.77 16.98
N ALA A 209 -10.57 -18.62 17.28
CA ALA A 209 -11.97 -18.22 17.22
C ALA A 209 -12.25 -17.02 18.17
N TYR A 210 -11.78 -17.09 19.42
CA TYR A 210 -11.89 -15.96 20.35
C TYR A 210 -11.12 -14.72 19.89
N TYR A 211 -9.96 -14.88 19.23
CA TYR A 211 -9.21 -13.78 18.65
C TYR A 211 -10.02 -13.05 17.57
N TYR A 212 -10.63 -13.78 16.64
CA TYR A 212 -11.45 -13.18 15.58
C TYR A 212 -12.77 -12.58 16.11
N MET A 213 -13.27 -13.04 17.26
CA MET A 213 -14.39 -12.40 17.98
C MET A 213 -13.98 -11.11 18.71
N GLY A 214 -12.68 -10.82 18.82
CA GLY A 214 -12.16 -9.70 19.62
C GLY A 214 -12.10 -9.98 21.12
N ASP A 215 -12.44 -11.20 21.59
CA ASP A 215 -12.25 -11.62 22.98
C ASP A 215 -10.82 -12.08 23.21
N PHE A 216 -9.92 -11.10 23.21
CA PHE A 216 -8.48 -11.34 23.39
C PHE A 216 -8.14 -11.93 24.76
N THR A 217 -8.99 -11.77 25.78
CA THR A 217 -8.74 -12.32 27.11
C THR A 217 -8.94 -13.83 27.13
N ARG A 218 -10.07 -14.32 26.59
CA ARG A 218 -10.29 -15.78 26.46
C ARG A 218 -9.33 -16.41 25.46
N SER A 219 -9.04 -15.70 24.37
CA SER A 219 -8.05 -16.14 23.38
C SER A 219 -6.68 -16.39 24.01
N MET A 220 -6.15 -15.43 24.79
CA MET A 220 -4.87 -15.60 25.49
C MET A 220 -4.87 -16.80 26.47
N ALA A 221 -5.98 -17.02 27.19
CA ALA A 221 -6.10 -18.15 28.10
C ALA A 221 -6.10 -19.50 27.37
N ALA A 222 -6.77 -19.57 26.21
CA ALA A 222 -6.78 -20.76 25.36
C ALA A 222 -5.39 -21.05 24.77
N TYR A 223 -4.68 -20.03 24.24
CA TYR A 223 -3.29 -20.21 23.80
C TYR A 223 -2.35 -20.64 24.92
N GLU A 224 -2.54 -20.14 26.15
CA GLU A 224 -1.74 -20.59 27.30
C GLU A 224 -1.95 -22.09 27.60
N LYS A 225 -3.17 -22.60 27.37
CA LYS A 225 -3.44 -24.04 27.47
C LYS A 225 -2.72 -24.84 26.38
N VAL A 226 -2.61 -24.30 25.16
CA VAL A 226 -1.79 -24.90 24.09
C VAL A 226 -0.32 -24.94 24.52
N ILE A 227 0.25 -23.83 25.01
CA ILE A 227 1.65 -23.76 25.46
C ILE A 227 1.97 -24.79 26.55
N LYS A 228 1.02 -25.06 27.46
CA LYS A 228 1.20 -26.03 28.56
C LYS A 228 1.11 -27.50 28.12
N THR A 229 0.42 -27.79 27.02
CA THR A 229 0.08 -29.17 26.62
C THR A 229 0.74 -29.60 25.32
N ALA A 230 1.14 -28.66 24.45
CA ALA A 230 1.75 -28.94 23.17
C ALA A 230 3.17 -29.46 23.32
N GLN A 231 3.45 -30.57 22.64
CA GLN A 231 4.81 -31.06 22.41
C GLN A 231 5.33 -30.68 21.03
N ASP A 232 4.42 -30.39 20.09
CA ASP A 232 4.75 -29.96 18.73
C ASP A 232 5.28 -28.51 18.72
N PRO A 233 6.51 -28.28 18.24
CA PRO A 233 7.09 -26.94 18.08
C PRO A 233 6.22 -25.98 17.27
N GLN A 234 5.51 -26.45 16.23
CA GLN A 234 4.68 -25.58 15.38
C GLN A 234 3.47 -25.06 16.15
N LEU A 235 2.79 -25.92 16.91
CA LEU A 235 1.67 -25.53 17.78
C LEU A 235 2.13 -24.56 18.89
N LEU A 236 3.32 -24.79 19.45
CA LEU A 236 3.90 -23.86 20.42
C LEU A 236 4.13 -22.47 19.78
N GLN A 237 4.73 -22.43 18.59
CA GLN A 237 5.06 -21.16 17.92
C GLN A 237 3.80 -20.39 17.52
N ALA A 238 2.78 -21.09 17.03
CA ALA A 238 1.46 -20.52 16.75
C ALA A 238 0.82 -19.94 18.02
N ALA A 239 0.86 -20.67 19.15
CA ALA A 239 0.26 -20.20 20.40
C ALA A 239 0.97 -18.99 21.01
N TYR A 240 2.32 -18.95 20.98
CA TYR A 240 3.07 -17.77 21.40
C TYR A 240 2.77 -16.56 20.51
N THR A 241 2.77 -16.77 19.19
CA THR A 241 2.42 -15.73 18.20
C THR A 241 1.02 -15.18 18.45
N GLY A 242 0.03 -16.05 18.64
CA GLY A 242 -1.34 -15.68 18.94
C GLY A 242 -1.45 -14.81 20.20
N ARG A 243 -0.76 -15.17 21.30
CA ARG A 243 -0.73 -14.36 22.53
C ARG A 243 -0.10 -12.98 22.33
N ILE A 244 0.96 -12.89 21.52
CA ILE A 244 1.59 -11.61 21.18
C ILE A 244 0.59 -10.75 20.40
N TRP A 245 -0.10 -11.31 19.40
CA TRP A 245 -1.10 -10.58 18.64
C TRP A 245 -2.32 -10.16 19.47
N CYS A 246 -2.79 -10.98 20.40
CA CYS A 246 -3.81 -10.57 21.36
C CYS A 246 -3.38 -9.32 22.14
N ALA A 247 -2.14 -9.28 22.62
CA ALA A 247 -1.61 -8.13 23.35
C ALA A 247 -1.48 -6.89 22.44
N VAL A 248 -1.04 -7.05 21.17
CA VAL A 248 -1.00 -5.98 20.17
C VAL A 248 -2.40 -5.41 19.90
N LYS A 249 -3.41 -6.27 19.67
CA LYS A 249 -4.79 -5.81 19.40
C LYS A 249 -5.41 -5.09 20.60
N LYS A 250 -5.01 -5.43 21.82
CA LYS A 250 -5.34 -4.71 23.05
C LYS A 250 -4.54 -3.40 23.24
N ARG A 251 -3.63 -3.06 22.31
CA ARG A 251 -2.64 -1.96 22.42
C ARG A 251 -1.73 -2.06 23.65
N ALA A 252 -1.56 -3.27 24.19
CA ALA A 252 -0.68 -3.56 25.33
C ALA A 252 0.74 -3.90 24.84
N PHE A 253 1.39 -2.93 24.17
CA PHE A 253 2.65 -3.16 23.46
C PHE A 253 3.80 -3.64 24.35
N ASP A 254 3.90 -3.15 25.59
CA ASP A 254 4.95 -3.59 26.52
C ASP A 254 4.75 -5.04 26.97
N GLN A 255 3.49 -5.47 27.15
CA GLN A 255 3.17 -6.87 27.41
C GLN A 255 3.51 -7.74 26.20
N ALA A 256 3.18 -7.27 24.99
CA ALA A 256 3.48 -7.98 23.75
C ALA A 256 5.00 -8.16 23.56
N GLN A 257 5.81 -7.13 23.84
CA GLN A 257 7.28 -7.21 23.76
C GLN A 257 7.84 -8.19 24.79
N LYS A 258 7.31 -8.18 26.01
CA LYS A 258 7.70 -9.15 27.04
C LYS A 258 7.40 -10.59 26.58
N LEU A 259 6.20 -10.84 26.05
CA LEU A 259 5.80 -12.15 25.54
C LEU A 259 6.68 -12.60 24.36
N ALA A 260 7.00 -11.70 23.44
CA ALA A 260 7.90 -11.99 22.31
C ALA A 260 9.31 -12.38 22.78
N LYS A 261 9.87 -11.64 23.74
CA LYS A 261 11.17 -11.95 24.33
C LYS A 261 11.17 -13.30 25.05
N GLU A 262 10.16 -13.56 25.89
CA GLU A 262 9.99 -14.83 26.59
C GLU A 262 9.89 -16.01 25.61
N ALA A 263 9.14 -15.83 24.50
CA ALA A 263 9.03 -16.84 23.46
C ALA A 263 10.39 -17.11 22.78
N LEU A 264 11.08 -16.06 22.31
CA LEU A 264 12.38 -16.21 21.66
C LEU A 264 13.41 -16.88 22.57
N GLU A 265 13.46 -16.51 23.85
CA GLU A 265 14.34 -17.16 24.84
C GLU A 265 13.98 -18.64 25.05
N PHE A 266 12.69 -18.97 25.13
CA PHE A 266 12.21 -20.35 25.26
C PHE A 266 12.65 -21.20 24.05
N PHE A 267 12.34 -20.77 22.82
CA PHE A 267 12.70 -21.50 21.61
C PHE A 267 14.22 -21.64 21.44
N LYS A 268 14.98 -20.57 21.73
CA LYS A 268 16.44 -20.61 21.73
C LYS A 268 17.00 -21.62 22.74
N SER A 269 16.45 -21.66 23.96
CA SER A 269 16.87 -22.62 24.99
C SER A 269 16.62 -24.08 24.60
N LYS A 270 15.65 -24.33 23.73
CA LYS A 270 15.30 -25.65 23.19
C LYS A 270 16.02 -25.99 21.89
N GLY A 271 16.80 -25.06 21.33
CA GLY A 271 17.43 -25.23 20.02
C GLY A 271 16.43 -25.33 18.87
N ILE A 272 15.22 -24.79 19.04
CA ILE A 272 14.16 -24.83 18.03
C ILE A 272 14.22 -23.53 17.21
N PRO A 273 14.39 -23.62 15.88
CA PRO A 273 14.27 -22.47 14.98
C PRO A 273 12.93 -21.76 15.13
N ALA A 274 12.95 -20.42 15.19
CA ALA A 274 11.77 -19.61 15.49
C ALA A 274 11.63 -18.42 14.51
N GLU A 275 11.76 -18.70 13.20
CA GLU A 275 11.67 -17.69 12.12
C GLU A 275 10.40 -16.82 12.24
N ASP A 276 9.21 -17.43 12.35
CA ASP A 276 7.95 -16.68 12.45
C ASP A 276 7.88 -15.79 13.72
N LEU A 277 8.58 -16.15 14.80
CA LEU A 277 8.59 -15.34 16.01
C LEU A 277 9.44 -14.06 15.84
N LEU A 278 10.53 -14.11 15.07
CA LEU A 278 11.29 -12.92 14.71
C LEU A 278 10.49 -12.00 13.79
N LEU A 279 9.77 -12.58 12.81
CA LEU A 279 8.86 -11.82 11.95
C LEU A 279 7.81 -11.08 12.78
N VAL A 280 7.13 -11.78 13.69
CA VAL A 280 6.11 -11.21 14.58
C VAL A 280 6.70 -10.15 15.51
N THR A 281 7.93 -10.34 15.99
CA THR A 281 8.64 -9.35 16.82
C THR A 281 8.89 -8.07 16.02
N GLY A 282 9.35 -8.18 14.77
CA GLY A 282 9.54 -7.03 13.88
C GLY A 282 8.22 -6.30 13.60
N GLN A 283 7.14 -7.05 13.34
CA GLN A 283 5.80 -6.48 13.09
C GLN A 283 5.25 -5.77 14.33
N LEU A 284 5.40 -6.38 15.51
CA LEU A 284 5.06 -5.76 16.78
C LEU A 284 5.81 -4.44 17.00
N SER A 285 7.13 -4.43 16.83
CA SER A 285 7.93 -3.21 17.02
C SER A 285 7.52 -2.13 16.02
N TYR A 286 7.20 -2.50 14.77
CA TYR A 286 6.67 -1.57 13.78
C TYR A 286 5.32 -0.99 14.25
N GLU A 287 4.34 -1.81 14.64
CA GLU A 287 3.05 -1.32 15.14
C GLU A 287 3.16 -0.41 16.40
N LYS A 288 4.19 -0.61 17.22
CA LYS A 288 4.49 0.25 18.38
C LYS A 288 5.08 1.63 17.97
N GLY A 289 5.61 1.75 16.76
CA GLY A 289 6.40 2.89 16.31
C GLY A 289 7.89 2.81 16.63
N ASP A 290 8.36 1.64 17.10
CA ASP A 290 9.77 1.33 17.33
C ASP A 290 10.40 0.81 16.02
N TRP A 291 10.63 1.72 15.08
CA TRP A 291 11.12 1.40 13.74
C TRP A 291 12.55 0.82 13.76
N GLU A 292 13.39 1.25 14.71
CA GLU A 292 14.74 0.70 14.87
C GLU A 292 14.71 -0.74 15.37
N GLY A 293 13.91 -1.02 16.41
CA GLY A 293 13.69 -2.38 16.89
C GLY A 293 13.09 -3.29 15.82
N ALA A 294 12.15 -2.77 15.02
CA ALA A 294 11.58 -3.50 13.89
C ALA A 294 12.65 -3.89 12.86
N ALA A 295 13.45 -2.91 12.41
CA ALA A 295 14.53 -3.15 11.46
C ALA A 295 15.58 -4.14 12.01
N GLY A 296 15.87 -4.08 13.31
CA GLY A 296 16.74 -5.02 14.01
C GLY A 296 16.20 -6.47 13.96
N ALA A 297 14.95 -6.68 14.37
CA ALA A 297 14.34 -8.02 14.38
C ALA A 297 14.27 -8.65 12.98
N TYR A 298 13.90 -7.87 11.95
CA TYR A 298 13.91 -8.36 10.58
C TYR A 298 15.33 -8.65 10.08
N SER A 299 16.33 -7.85 10.50
CA SER A 299 17.73 -8.12 10.15
C SER A 299 18.26 -9.40 10.78
N ASP A 300 17.89 -9.67 12.05
CA ASP A 300 18.22 -10.94 12.71
C ASP A 300 17.58 -12.11 11.97
N MET A 301 16.32 -12.00 11.57
CA MET A 301 15.63 -13.03 10.79
C MET A 301 16.32 -13.32 9.45
N ILE A 302 16.67 -12.27 8.69
CA ILE A 302 17.34 -12.41 7.39
C ILE A 302 18.74 -13.04 7.54
N ARG A 303 19.47 -12.66 8.61
CA ARG A 303 20.80 -13.21 8.90
C ARG A 303 20.74 -14.68 9.32
N ASP A 304 19.84 -15.01 10.23
CA ASP A 304 19.78 -16.32 10.87
C ASP A 304 19.02 -17.34 10.00
N PHE A 305 18.13 -16.88 9.12
CA PHE A 305 17.33 -17.70 8.19
C PHE A 305 17.45 -17.20 6.74
N PRO A 306 18.66 -17.20 6.13
CA PRO A 306 18.89 -16.63 4.81
C PRO A 306 18.20 -17.39 3.67
N SER A 307 17.69 -18.60 3.91
CA SER A 307 16.87 -19.39 2.99
C SER A 307 15.48 -19.71 3.57
N GLY A 308 15.06 -18.96 4.58
CA GLY A 308 13.76 -19.10 5.25
C GLY A 308 12.60 -18.83 4.30
N THR A 309 11.46 -19.50 4.53
CA THR A 309 10.28 -19.38 3.65
C THR A 309 9.63 -18.01 3.72
N ARG A 310 9.88 -17.24 4.79
CA ARG A 310 9.33 -15.89 4.98
C ARG A 310 10.37 -14.79 4.82
N ARG A 311 11.53 -15.09 4.23
CA ARG A 311 12.61 -14.10 4.00
C ARG A 311 12.10 -12.86 3.27
N LEU A 312 11.26 -13.01 2.25
CA LEU A 312 10.72 -11.87 1.49
C LEU A 312 9.81 -10.98 2.36
N GLU A 313 9.04 -11.56 3.28
CA GLU A 313 8.24 -10.79 4.25
C GLU A 313 9.12 -9.99 5.21
N ALA A 314 10.28 -10.56 5.61
CA ALA A 314 11.25 -9.86 6.46
C ALA A 314 11.88 -8.67 5.73
N HIS A 315 12.26 -8.82 4.45
CA HIS A 315 12.74 -7.70 3.64
C HIS A 315 11.66 -6.63 3.48
N LEU A 316 10.40 -7.03 3.25
CA LEU A 316 9.30 -6.07 3.13
C LEU A 316 9.11 -5.28 4.43
N GLY A 317 9.10 -5.97 5.57
CA GLY A 317 8.99 -5.35 6.89
C GLY A 317 10.15 -4.41 7.20
N ARG A 318 11.39 -4.82 6.87
CA ARG A 318 12.59 -4.02 7.07
C ARG A 318 12.64 -2.80 6.15
N ALA A 319 12.24 -2.95 4.89
CA ALA A 319 12.12 -1.84 3.95
C ALA A 319 11.15 -0.77 4.46
N ASN A 320 9.99 -1.19 4.97
CA ASN A 320 9.01 -0.29 5.56
C ASN A 320 9.56 0.42 6.82
N ALA A 321 10.28 -0.32 7.68
CA ALA A 321 10.93 0.26 8.85
C ALA A 321 12.01 1.29 8.46
N TYR A 322 12.83 0.99 7.45
CA TYR A 322 13.82 1.93 6.92
C TYR A 322 13.18 3.15 6.27
N TYR A 323 12.07 2.98 5.55
CA TYR A 323 11.30 4.11 5.01
C TYR A 323 10.79 5.03 6.15
N ALA A 324 10.24 4.46 7.22
CA ALA A 324 9.81 5.22 8.40
C ALA A 324 10.97 5.95 9.10
N LEU A 325 12.17 5.35 9.10
CA LEU A 325 13.41 5.94 9.60
C LEU A 325 14.05 6.96 8.63
N ARG A 326 13.44 7.22 7.46
CA ARG A 326 13.99 8.04 6.37
C ARG A 326 15.32 7.52 5.79
N LYS A 327 15.62 6.23 6.00
CA LYS A 327 16.75 5.51 5.40
C LYS A 327 16.36 4.98 4.02
N PHE A 328 16.12 5.92 3.10
CA PHE A 328 15.49 5.62 1.81
C PHE A 328 16.36 4.72 0.92
N THR A 329 17.68 4.85 0.98
CA THR A 329 18.60 3.98 0.23
C THR A 329 18.50 2.52 0.65
N GLU A 330 18.53 2.25 1.96
CA GLU A 330 18.42 0.90 2.51
C GLU A 330 17.02 0.30 2.28
N ALA A 331 15.98 1.13 2.38
CA ALA A 331 14.63 0.72 2.01
C ALA A 331 14.53 0.32 0.54
N ALA A 332 15.17 1.07 -0.37
CA ALA A 332 15.18 0.75 -1.80
C ALA A 332 15.84 -0.60 -2.08
N ASP A 333 16.96 -0.88 -1.41
CA ASP A 333 17.70 -2.13 -1.58
C ASP A 333 16.87 -3.34 -1.13
N ASP A 334 16.16 -3.25 0.00
CA ASP A 334 15.28 -4.32 0.46
C ASP A 334 14.08 -4.54 -0.47
N PHE A 335 13.46 -3.47 -0.99
CA PHE A 335 12.37 -3.63 -1.96
C PHE A 335 12.85 -4.26 -3.26
N ARG A 336 13.99 -3.81 -3.81
CA ARG A 336 14.58 -4.41 -5.03
C ARG A 336 14.92 -5.88 -4.82
N PHE A 337 15.41 -6.24 -3.63
CA PHE A 337 15.68 -7.63 -3.30
C PHE A 337 14.43 -8.53 -3.45
N ILE A 338 13.25 -8.03 -3.06
CA ILE A 338 11.98 -8.75 -3.26
C ILE A 338 11.66 -8.88 -4.75
N LEU A 339 11.87 -7.83 -5.54
CA LEU A 339 11.62 -7.86 -6.98
C LEU A 339 12.57 -8.82 -7.72
N ASP A 340 13.82 -8.91 -7.28
CA ASP A 340 14.85 -9.76 -7.90
C ASP A 340 14.70 -11.24 -7.54
N HIS A 341 14.09 -11.57 -6.39
CA HIS A 341 14.02 -12.93 -5.86
C HIS A 341 12.60 -13.50 -5.70
N GLY A 342 11.57 -12.67 -5.82
CA GLY A 342 10.17 -13.09 -5.75
C GLY A 342 9.75 -13.87 -6.99
N ARG A 343 8.93 -14.90 -6.81
CA ARG A 343 8.34 -15.65 -7.93
C ARG A 343 7.01 -15.02 -8.32
N PRO A 344 6.81 -14.59 -9.59
CA PRO A 344 5.62 -13.86 -10.00
C PRO A 344 4.28 -14.51 -9.62
N ASP A 345 4.16 -15.82 -9.72
CA ASP A 345 2.90 -16.53 -9.40
C ASP A 345 2.68 -16.75 -7.90
N ALA A 346 3.76 -17.03 -7.16
CA ALA A 346 3.67 -17.41 -5.74
C ALA A 346 3.72 -16.19 -4.81
N ASP A 347 4.46 -15.15 -5.21
CA ASP A 347 4.79 -13.97 -4.40
C ASP A 347 4.18 -12.69 -4.98
N ALA A 348 3.15 -12.81 -5.84
CA ALA A 348 2.50 -11.69 -6.53
C ALA A 348 2.14 -10.52 -5.61
N GLU A 349 1.56 -10.81 -4.44
CA GLU A 349 1.17 -9.79 -3.46
C GLU A 349 2.39 -9.06 -2.87
N LEU A 350 3.48 -9.78 -2.56
CA LEU A 350 4.71 -9.20 -2.04
C LEU A 350 5.39 -8.34 -3.10
N ILE A 351 5.44 -8.80 -4.36
CA ILE A 351 6.01 -8.05 -5.49
C ILE A 351 5.21 -6.77 -5.74
N GLN A 352 3.88 -6.82 -5.64
CA GLN A 352 3.04 -5.63 -5.78
C GLN A 352 3.30 -4.63 -4.64
N LYS A 353 3.31 -5.10 -3.39
CA LYS A 353 3.64 -4.27 -2.21
C LYS A 353 5.05 -3.66 -2.32
N ALA A 354 6.02 -4.43 -2.82
CA ALA A 354 7.38 -3.96 -3.01
C ALA A 354 7.49 -2.89 -4.10
N ASN A 355 6.77 -3.03 -5.22
CA ASN A 355 6.70 -1.97 -6.23
C ASN A 355 6.08 -0.69 -5.68
N LEU A 356 4.95 -0.78 -4.98
CA LEU A 356 4.32 0.40 -4.38
C LEU A 356 5.25 1.11 -3.38
N GLY A 357 5.88 0.34 -2.49
CA GLY A 357 6.83 0.85 -1.51
C GLY A 357 8.08 1.46 -2.15
N LEU A 358 8.66 0.79 -3.15
CA LEU A 358 9.81 1.30 -3.90
C LEU A 358 9.47 2.57 -4.69
N GLY A 359 8.24 2.67 -5.21
CA GLY A 359 7.72 3.88 -5.83
C GLY A 359 7.78 5.07 -4.88
N TRP A 360 7.27 4.90 -3.64
CA TRP A 360 7.35 5.96 -2.61
C TRP A 360 8.78 6.29 -2.22
N VAL A 361 9.65 5.29 -2.08
CA VAL A 361 11.08 5.50 -1.80
C VAL A 361 11.72 6.35 -2.91
N TYR A 362 11.47 6.02 -4.18
CA TYR A 362 12.01 6.79 -5.30
C TYR A 362 11.47 8.22 -5.36
N THR A 363 10.21 8.46 -5.02
CA THR A 363 9.68 9.82 -4.88
C THR A 363 10.44 10.60 -3.79
N LYS A 364 10.82 9.97 -2.67
CA LYS A 364 11.62 10.63 -1.62
C LYS A 364 13.08 10.84 -1.98
N LEU A 365 13.59 10.10 -2.97
CA LEU A 365 14.94 10.25 -3.53
C LEU A 365 14.97 11.15 -4.78
N ASP A 366 13.86 11.83 -5.10
CA ASP A 366 13.67 12.63 -6.32
C ASP A 366 13.91 11.85 -7.63
N ALA A 367 13.83 10.52 -7.58
CA ALA A 367 14.00 9.61 -8.72
C ALA A 367 12.65 9.35 -9.41
N PHE A 368 11.98 10.42 -9.85
CA PHE A 368 10.58 10.38 -10.26
C PHE A 368 10.28 9.44 -11.44
N GLU A 369 11.16 9.33 -12.44
CA GLU A 369 10.97 8.38 -13.54
C GLU A 369 10.97 6.92 -13.07
N ALA A 370 11.77 6.60 -12.05
CA ALA A 370 11.79 5.27 -11.47
C ALA A 370 10.54 5.03 -10.63
N ALA A 371 10.09 6.04 -9.87
CA ALA A 371 8.85 5.98 -9.10
C ALA A 371 7.62 5.70 -10.00
N VAL A 372 7.51 6.43 -11.12
CA VAL A 372 6.46 6.24 -12.12
C VAL A 372 6.42 4.80 -12.64
N LYS A 373 7.58 4.20 -12.97
CA LYS A 373 7.63 2.81 -13.43
C LYS A 373 7.10 1.83 -12.38
N CYS A 374 7.44 2.04 -11.11
CA CYS A 374 6.94 1.23 -10.01
C CYS A 374 5.42 1.36 -9.82
N PHE A 375 4.87 2.58 -9.88
CA PHE A 375 3.42 2.79 -9.79
C PHE A 375 2.66 2.25 -11.01
N GLN A 376 3.25 2.36 -12.21
CA GLN A 376 2.71 1.75 -13.42
C GLN A 376 2.59 0.23 -13.28
N TYR A 377 3.62 -0.44 -12.76
CA TYR A 377 3.57 -1.87 -12.47
C TYR A 377 2.44 -2.20 -11.49
N ALA A 378 2.32 -1.42 -10.40
CA ALA A 378 1.26 -1.61 -9.40
C ALA A 378 -0.15 -1.44 -9.99
N TYR A 379 -0.33 -0.49 -10.93
CA TYR A 379 -1.56 -0.28 -11.67
C TYR A 379 -1.93 -1.47 -12.57
N GLU A 380 -0.96 -1.98 -13.34
CA GLU A 380 -1.17 -3.09 -14.29
C GLU A 380 -1.59 -4.39 -13.60
N HIS A 381 -1.04 -4.63 -12.39
CA HIS A 381 -1.25 -5.87 -11.64
C HIS A 381 -2.31 -5.76 -10.53
N ALA A 382 -2.91 -4.58 -10.35
CA ALA A 382 -3.98 -4.39 -9.39
C ALA A 382 -5.28 -5.07 -9.84
N ALA A 383 -5.86 -5.89 -8.97
CA ALA A 383 -7.13 -6.58 -9.23
C ALA A 383 -8.36 -5.68 -9.00
N ARG A 384 -8.31 -4.80 -7.99
CA ARG A 384 -9.45 -3.97 -7.60
C ARG A 384 -9.37 -2.59 -8.28
N PRO A 385 -10.51 -2.02 -8.73
CA PRO A 385 -10.55 -0.67 -9.28
C PRO A 385 -9.98 0.39 -8.33
N GLU A 386 -10.19 0.25 -7.02
CA GLU A 386 -9.66 1.19 -6.02
C GLU A 386 -8.12 1.17 -5.96
N ASP A 387 -7.51 -0.01 -6.05
CA ASP A 387 -6.05 -0.14 -6.05
C ASP A 387 -5.45 0.45 -7.34
N LYS A 388 -6.17 0.33 -8.47
CA LYS A 388 -5.80 0.98 -9.74
C LYS A 388 -5.87 2.50 -9.65
N ALA A 389 -6.95 3.03 -9.09
CA ALA A 389 -7.10 4.47 -8.87
C ALA A 389 -5.99 5.02 -7.96
N ASN A 390 -5.63 4.29 -6.89
CA ASN A 390 -4.53 4.65 -6.01
C ASN A 390 -3.19 4.68 -6.76
N ALA A 391 -2.85 3.63 -7.50
CA ALA A 391 -1.60 3.58 -8.27
C ALA A 391 -1.50 4.73 -9.30
N LEU A 392 -2.59 5.05 -10.00
CA LEU A 392 -2.64 6.22 -10.89
C LEU A 392 -2.47 7.53 -10.12
N ALA A 393 -3.16 7.73 -9.00
CA ALA A 393 -3.01 8.93 -8.19
C ALA A 393 -1.55 9.15 -7.75
N GLN A 394 -0.87 8.09 -7.26
CA GLN A 394 0.54 8.15 -6.87
C GLN A 394 1.46 8.45 -8.07
N MET A 395 1.14 7.92 -9.25
CA MET A 395 1.88 8.20 -10.48
C MET A 395 1.70 9.65 -10.94
N GLY A 396 0.48 10.19 -10.87
CA GLY A 396 0.19 11.60 -11.13
C GLY A 396 0.92 12.52 -10.14
N ASP A 397 0.95 12.14 -8.86
CA ASP A 397 1.69 12.86 -7.82
C ASP A 397 3.18 12.91 -8.12
N ALA A 398 3.78 11.78 -8.51
CA ALA A 398 5.19 11.69 -8.89
C ALA A 398 5.51 12.57 -10.13
N TYR A 399 4.64 12.59 -11.14
CA TYR A 399 4.81 13.50 -12.28
C TYR A 399 4.68 14.97 -11.88
N GLN A 400 3.76 15.29 -10.97
CA GLN A 400 3.57 16.65 -10.48
C GLN A 400 4.79 17.12 -9.67
N ASP A 401 5.36 16.26 -8.84
CA ASP A 401 6.58 16.54 -8.07
C ASP A 401 7.80 16.67 -8.98
N ALA A 402 7.85 15.94 -10.09
CA ALA A 402 8.84 16.09 -11.17
C ALA A 402 8.67 17.39 -12.00
N GLY A 403 7.63 18.19 -11.74
CA GLY A 403 7.30 19.38 -12.54
C GLY A 403 6.70 19.09 -13.91
N LYS A 404 6.40 17.82 -14.22
CA LYS A 404 5.77 17.35 -15.46
C LYS A 404 4.25 17.47 -15.37
N PHE A 405 3.77 18.72 -15.31
CA PHE A 405 2.38 19.01 -14.98
C PHE A 405 1.38 18.49 -16.01
N ASN A 406 1.73 18.46 -17.31
CA ASN A 406 0.80 17.98 -18.34
C ASN A 406 0.57 16.48 -18.23
N GLU A 407 1.64 15.72 -17.98
CA GLU A 407 1.60 14.28 -17.73
C GLU A 407 0.79 13.98 -16.46
N ALA A 408 1.06 14.71 -15.36
CA ALA A 408 0.29 14.60 -14.13
C ALA A 408 -1.22 14.84 -14.35
N ILE A 409 -1.57 15.92 -15.06
CA ILE A 409 -2.97 16.25 -15.39
C ILE A 409 -3.62 15.12 -16.18
N GLY A 410 -2.93 14.54 -17.17
CA GLY A 410 -3.46 13.41 -17.94
C GLY A 410 -3.75 12.18 -17.09
N ILE A 411 -2.86 11.85 -16.14
CA ILE A 411 -3.09 10.74 -15.22
C ILE A 411 -4.25 11.03 -14.26
N TYR A 412 -4.36 12.26 -13.77
CA TYR A 412 -5.50 12.65 -12.94
C TYR A 412 -6.82 12.59 -13.71
N ASP A 413 -6.85 13.02 -14.98
CA ASP A 413 -8.02 12.90 -15.85
C ASP A 413 -8.46 11.45 -15.99
N ASP A 414 -7.52 10.51 -16.13
CA ASP A 414 -7.84 9.08 -16.22
C ASP A 414 -8.51 8.56 -14.95
N VAL A 415 -8.08 9.01 -13.75
CA VAL A 415 -8.74 8.65 -12.50
C VAL A 415 -10.15 9.25 -12.43
N LEU A 416 -10.27 10.55 -12.68
CA LEU A 416 -11.54 11.29 -12.59
C LEU A 416 -12.59 10.80 -13.59
N LYS A 417 -12.16 10.24 -14.73
CA LYS A 417 -13.03 9.72 -15.79
C LYS A 417 -13.39 8.25 -15.61
N ASN A 418 -12.42 7.40 -15.27
CA ASN A 418 -12.60 5.94 -15.32
C ASN A 418 -12.85 5.32 -13.93
N TYR A 419 -12.62 6.06 -12.85
CA TYR A 419 -12.74 5.57 -11.47
C TYR A 419 -13.58 6.53 -10.62
N THR A 420 -14.74 6.94 -11.13
CA THR A 420 -15.61 7.97 -10.54
C THR A 420 -16.14 7.64 -9.14
N ASP A 421 -16.19 6.34 -8.79
CA ASP A 421 -16.67 5.85 -7.50
C ASP A 421 -15.54 5.67 -6.47
N SER A 422 -14.29 5.96 -6.85
CA SER A 422 -13.13 5.83 -5.96
C SER A 422 -13.20 6.82 -4.81
N SER A 423 -12.67 6.43 -3.65
CA SER A 423 -12.55 7.34 -2.50
C SER A 423 -11.54 8.47 -2.72
N LEU A 424 -10.74 8.40 -3.79
CA LEU A 424 -9.66 9.33 -4.10
C LEU A 424 -10.07 10.45 -5.08
N VAL A 425 -11.29 10.47 -5.59
CA VAL A 425 -11.68 11.39 -6.68
C VAL A 425 -11.61 12.86 -6.24
N ASP A 426 -11.94 13.18 -4.98
CA ASP A 426 -11.82 14.53 -4.45
C ASP A 426 -10.34 14.94 -4.26
N TYR A 427 -9.52 14.04 -3.73
CA TYR A 427 -8.06 14.20 -3.64
C TYR A 427 -7.44 14.45 -5.00
N VAL A 428 -7.76 13.63 -6.00
CA VAL A 428 -7.20 13.77 -7.34
C VAL A 428 -7.66 15.06 -8.01
N GLN A 429 -8.92 15.46 -7.85
CA GLN A 429 -9.42 16.74 -8.36
C GLN A 429 -8.69 17.94 -7.71
N TYR A 430 -8.41 17.86 -6.40
CA TYR A 430 -7.58 18.82 -5.69
C TYR A 430 -6.15 18.90 -6.25
N ARG A 431 -5.48 17.75 -6.39
CA ARG A 431 -4.13 17.66 -6.96
C ARG A 431 -4.05 18.18 -8.39
N GLN A 432 -5.05 17.86 -9.21
CA GLN A 432 -5.18 18.36 -10.57
C GLN A 432 -5.33 19.89 -10.60
N GLY A 433 -6.15 20.47 -9.73
CA GLY A 433 -6.26 21.93 -9.60
C GLY A 433 -4.94 22.60 -9.23
N ILE A 434 -4.14 22.00 -8.34
CA ILE A 434 -2.78 22.48 -8.03
C ILE A 434 -1.86 22.35 -9.24
N ALA A 435 -1.92 21.25 -9.99
CA ALA A 435 -1.13 21.07 -11.20
C ALA A 435 -1.48 22.12 -12.28
N PHE A 436 -2.77 22.46 -12.44
CA PHE A 436 -3.20 23.57 -13.30
C PHE A 436 -2.64 24.91 -12.81
N LEU A 437 -2.66 25.17 -11.50
CA LEU A 437 -2.17 26.42 -10.94
C LEU A 437 -0.66 26.58 -11.15
N LYS A 438 0.11 25.52 -10.90
CA LYS A 438 1.57 25.50 -11.09
C LYS A 438 1.98 25.60 -12.56
N SER A 439 1.15 25.11 -13.49
CA SER A 439 1.33 25.30 -14.94
C SER A 439 0.71 26.60 -15.48
N GLU A 440 0.31 27.52 -14.60
CA GLU A 440 -0.26 28.83 -14.91
C GLU A 440 -1.56 28.80 -15.74
N LYS A 441 -2.25 27.65 -15.77
CA LYS A 441 -3.56 27.48 -16.41
C LYS A 441 -4.67 27.93 -15.47
N ILE A 442 -4.79 29.25 -15.30
CA ILE A 442 -5.66 29.85 -14.28
C ILE A 442 -7.14 29.51 -14.46
N GLU A 443 -7.67 29.53 -15.68
CA GLU A 443 -9.10 29.20 -15.90
C GLU A 443 -9.39 27.72 -15.57
N SER A 444 -8.50 26.81 -15.96
CA SER A 444 -8.60 25.39 -15.60
C SER A 444 -8.49 25.16 -14.09
N THR A 445 -7.65 25.93 -13.41
CA THR A 445 -7.53 25.92 -11.94
C THR A 445 -8.86 26.28 -11.28
N LEU A 446 -9.46 27.41 -11.70
CA LEU A 446 -10.73 27.88 -11.17
C LEU A 446 -11.85 26.84 -11.41
N ALA A 447 -11.91 26.27 -12.62
CA ALA A 447 -12.88 25.24 -12.96
C ALA A 447 -12.72 23.96 -12.13
N ALA A 448 -11.49 23.46 -11.99
CA ALA A 448 -11.18 22.25 -11.22
C ALA A 448 -11.56 22.39 -9.73
N PHE A 449 -11.21 23.52 -9.10
CA PHE A 449 -11.55 23.77 -7.71
C PHE A 449 -13.04 24.06 -7.52
N GLN A 450 -13.71 24.71 -8.48
CA GLN A 450 -15.17 24.88 -8.41
C GLN A 450 -15.88 23.52 -8.48
N GLN A 451 -15.45 22.63 -9.39
CA GLN A 451 -16.00 21.27 -9.46
C GLN A 451 -15.78 20.48 -8.17
N LEU A 452 -14.63 20.64 -7.52
CA LEU A 452 -14.37 20.04 -6.22
C LEU A 452 -15.37 20.53 -5.15
N GLN A 453 -15.61 21.86 -5.09
CA GLN A 453 -16.58 22.46 -4.16
C GLN A 453 -18.00 21.96 -4.41
N ASP A 454 -18.43 21.90 -5.67
CA ASP A 454 -19.80 21.55 -6.03
C ASP A 454 -20.09 20.06 -5.86
N ARG A 455 -19.14 19.19 -6.23
CA ARG A 455 -19.32 17.74 -6.19
C ARG A 455 -19.00 17.12 -4.83
N PHE A 456 -18.09 17.72 -4.06
CA PHE A 456 -17.59 17.16 -2.80
C PHE A 456 -17.69 18.16 -1.64
N PRO A 457 -18.91 18.55 -1.23
CA PRO A 457 -19.13 19.57 -0.20
C PRO A 457 -18.63 19.19 1.20
N ASN A 458 -18.23 17.93 1.42
CA ASN A 458 -17.65 17.44 2.67
C ASN A 458 -16.16 17.09 2.55
N SER A 459 -15.50 17.46 1.44
CA SER A 459 -14.07 17.14 1.24
C SER A 459 -13.19 17.85 2.26
N THR A 460 -12.14 17.18 2.72
CA THR A 460 -11.15 17.77 3.63
C THR A 460 -10.30 18.84 2.97
N TYR A 461 -10.26 18.88 1.63
CA TYR A 461 -9.46 19.84 0.86
C TYR A 461 -10.15 21.20 0.65
N LEU A 462 -11.39 21.38 1.12
CA LEU A 462 -12.16 22.61 0.89
C LEU A 462 -11.53 23.86 1.54
N GLU A 463 -10.85 23.68 2.68
CA GLU A 463 -10.10 24.77 3.32
C GLU A 463 -8.90 25.19 2.44
N ASP A 464 -8.10 24.22 2.01
CA ASP A 464 -6.91 24.43 1.18
C ASP A 464 -7.25 25.12 -0.15
N ILE A 465 -8.30 24.68 -0.85
CA ILE A 465 -8.64 25.27 -2.14
C ILE A 465 -9.12 26.72 -2.02
N ASN A 466 -9.66 27.16 -0.87
CA ASN A 466 -10.03 28.56 -0.71
C ASN A 466 -8.80 29.46 -0.76
N TYR A 467 -7.68 29.02 -0.18
CA TYR A 467 -6.39 29.66 -0.36
C TYR A 467 -5.96 29.64 -1.84
N TYR A 468 -5.95 28.47 -2.49
CA TYR A 468 -5.50 28.37 -3.89
C TYR A 468 -6.37 29.13 -4.89
N LEU A 469 -7.68 29.23 -4.67
CA LEU A 469 -8.59 30.07 -5.45
C LEU A 469 -8.24 31.55 -5.29
N GLY A 470 -7.86 31.99 -4.09
CA GLY A 470 -7.32 33.33 -3.87
C GLY A 470 -6.01 33.56 -4.63
N VAL A 471 -5.09 32.58 -4.61
CA VAL A 471 -3.83 32.64 -5.38
C VAL A 471 -4.10 32.72 -6.88
N ALA A 472 -5.04 31.93 -7.39
CA ALA A 472 -5.44 31.93 -8.80
C ALA A 472 -6.00 33.30 -9.22
N GLN A 473 -6.87 33.91 -8.41
CA GLN A 473 -7.39 35.26 -8.66
C GLN A 473 -6.29 36.32 -8.61
N PHE A 474 -5.34 36.20 -7.69
CA PHE A 474 -4.18 37.10 -7.63
C PHE A 474 -3.35 37.00 -8.90
N LYS A 475 -3.00 35.78 -9.35
CA LYS A 475 -2.27 35.56 -10.61
C LYS A 475 -3.03 36.08 -11.85
N LYS A 476 -4.37 36.03 -11.83
CA LYS A 476 -5.24 36.61 -12.87
C LYS A 476 -5.23 38.14 -12.91
N GLY A 477 -4.71 38.80 -11.87
CA GLY A 477 -4.83 40.26 -11.68
C GLY A 477 -6.16 40.70 -11.09
N GLY A 478 -6.99 39.77 -10.63
CA GLY A 478 -8.27 40.02 -9.97
C GLY A 478 -8.08 40.42 -8.51
N TRP A 479 -7.38 41.53 -8.24
CA TRP A 479 -7.00 41.95 -6.88
C TRP A 479 -8.16 42.05 -5.88
N PRO A 480 -9.35 42.61 -6.24
CA PRO A 480 -10.49 42.62 -5.31
C PRO A 480 -10.98 41.21 -4.95
N ALA A 481 -11.05 40.32 -5.93
CA ALA A 481 -11.48 38.93 -5.73
C ALA A 481 -10.45 38.14 -4.92
N ALA A 482 -9.16 38.38 -5.16
CA ALA A 482 -8.07 37.80 -4.39
C ALA A 482 -8.12 38.24 -2.92
N ALA A 483 -8.27 39.55 -2.67
CA ALA A 483 -8.40 40.10 -1.32
C ALA A 483 -9.59 39.48 -0.57
N GLY A 484 -10.79 39.52 -1.17
CA GLY A 484 -11.99 38.96 -0.53
C GLY A 484 -11.88 37.46 -0.22
N ARG A 485 -11.24 36.67 -1.11
CA ARG A 485 -10.98 35.24 -0.85
C ARG A 485 -9.98 35.02 0.27
N MET A 486 -8.88 35.79 0.31
CA MET A 486 -7.89 35.67 1.38
C MET A 486 -8.46 36.09 2.75
N GLU A 487 -9.28 37.14 2.80
CA GLU A 487 -9.99 37.54 4.02
C GLU A 487 -10.94 36.44 4.50
N ALA A 488 -11.75 35.89 3.59
CA ALA A 488 -12.66 34.81 3.91
C ALA A 488 -11.93 33.58 4.45
N PHE A 489 -10.83 33.17 3.79
CA PHE A 489 -9.97 32.08 4.24
C PHE A 489 -9.42 32.34 5.65
N LEU A 490 -8.77 33.48 5.86
CA LEU A 490 -8.17 33.83 7.16
C LEU A 490 -9.19 33.96 8.28
N LYS A 491 -10.42 34.40 7.99
CA LYS A 491 -11.52 34.51 8.95
C LYS A 491 -12.13 33.15 9.31
N ALA A 492 -12.11 32.20 8.37
CA ALA A 492 -12.67 30.87 8.57
C ALA A 492 -11.74 29.90 9.34
N LEU A 493 -10.45 30.23 9.46
CA LEU A 493 -9.48 29.41 10.18
C LEU A 493 -9.90 29.19 11.65
N THR A 494 -10.11 27.93 12.01
CA THR A 494 -10.40 27.49 13.39
C THR A 494 -9.15 26.95 14.11
N HIS A 495 -8.06 26.77 13.36
CA HIS A 495 -6.79 26.19 13.80
C HIS A 495 -5.62 26.84 13.03
N PRO A 496 -4.36 26.70 13.49
CA PRO A 496 -3.21 27.22 12.77
C PRO A 496 -3.07 26.55 11.40
N SER A 497 -3.10 27.35 10.33
CA SER A 497 -2.88 26.89 8.95
C SER A 497 -1.49 27.31 8.47
N GLU A 498 -0.80 26.40 7.77
CA GLU A 498 0.51 26.69 7.17
C GLU A 498 0.45 27.74 6.06
N TYR A 499 -0.73 27.95 5.47
CA TYR A 499 -0.96 28.94 4.41
C TYR A 499 -1.25 30.34 4.96
N ALA A 500 -1.48 30.49 6.27
CA ALA A 500 -1.88 31.77 6.86
C ALA A 500 -0.87 32.91 6.61
N PRO A 501 0.46 32.73 6.72
CA PRO A 501 1.43 33.77 6.38
C PRO A 501 1.33 34.21 4.91
N GLN A 502 1.27 33.25 3.99
CA GLN A 502 1.20 33.46 2.54
C GLN A 502 -0.13 34.11 2.14
N ALA A 503 -1.24 33.72 2.78
CA ALA A 503 -2.55 34.34 2.58
C ALA A 503 -2.58 35.81 3.01
N ASN A 504 -2.01 36.14 4.20
CA ASN A 504 -1.87 37.54 4.62
C ASN A 504 -0.96 38.31 3.65
N TYR A 505 0.10 37.69 3.14
CA TYR A 505 1.01 38.34 2.19
C TYR A 505 0.32 38.66 0.86
N ILE A 506 -0.42 37.69 0.29
CA ILE A 506 -1.20 37.90 -0.94
C ILE A 506 -2.31 38.93 -0.71
N LEU A 507 -2.95 38.93 0.45
CA LEU A 507 -3.94 39.95 0.83
C LEU A 507 -3.32 41.35 0.87
N ALA A 508 -2.17 41.51 1.52
CA ALA A 508 -1.45 42.78 1.58
C ALA A 508 -1.00 43.26 0.19
N LEU A 509 -0.49 42.37 -0.65
CA LEU A 509 -0.15 42.68 -2.05
C LEU A 509 -1.40 43.07 -2.85
N SER A 510 -2.53 42.41 -2.63
CA SER A 510 -3.79 42.74 -3.29
C SER A 510 -4.23 44.17 -2.95
N TYR A 511 -4.18 44.55 -1.67
CA TYR A 511 -4.48 45.92 -1.25
C TYR A 511 -3.49 46.95 -1.76
N LEU A 512 -2.20 46.61 -1.81
CA LEU A 512 -1.19 47.48 -2.39
C LEU A 512 -1.47 47.75 -3.88
N ASN A 513 -1.84 46.73 -4.65
CA ASN A 513 -2.24 46.89 -6.05
C ASN A 513 -3.55 47.69 -6.21
N LEU A 514 -4.45 47.61 -5.22
CA LEU A 514 -5.68 48.41 -5.16
C LEU A 514 -5.46 49.84 -4.65
N LYS A 515 -4.21 50.26 -4.39
CA LYS A 515 -3.86 51.57 -3.82
C LYS A 515 -4.43 51.82 -2.42
N GLN A 516 -4.78 50.74 -1.72
CA GLN A 516 -5.21 50.75 -0.32
C GLN A 516 -4.00 50.51 0.60
N SER A 517 -3.04 51.44 0.54
CA SER A 517 -1.74 51.30 1.20
C SER A 517 -1.81 51.27 2.73
N GLU A 518 -2.82 51.88 3.35
CA GLU A 518 -3.02 51.80 4.80
C GLU A 518 -3.37 50.38 5.27
N ASP A 519 -4.24 49.69 4.54
CA ASP A 519 -4.67 48.34 4.89
C ASP A 519 -3.58 47.31 4.59
N ALA A 520 -2.90 47.46 3.45
CA ALA A 520 -1.69 46.69 3.14
C ALA A 520 -0.63 46.81 4.24
N LEU A 521 -0.37 48.04 4.70
CA LEU A 521 0.60 48.31 5.77
C LEU A 521 0.26 47.58 7.08
N LYS A 522 -1.00 47.64 7.52
CA LYS A 522 -1.47 46.95 8.74
C LYS A 522 -1.23 45.44 8.64
N ILE A 523 -1.46 44.86 7.47
CA ILE A 523 -1.32 43.41 7.26
C ILE A 523 0.14 42.99 7.18
N PHE A 524 1.00 43.72 6.47
CA PHE A 524 2.44 43.41 6.49
C PHE A 524 3.04 43.51 7.90
N GLN A 525 2.63 44.51 8.69
CA GLN A 525 3.04 44.61 10.10
C GLN A 525 2.52 43.43 10.95
N LYS A 526 1.28 42.99 10.70
CA LYS A 526 0.71 41.80 11.34
C LYS A 526 1.55 40.56 11.03
N ILE A 527 2.02 40.39 9.79
CA ILE A 527 2.88 39.26 9.39
C ILE A 527 4.16 39.25 10.23
N LEU A 528 4.87 40.38 10.31
CA LEU A 528 6.12 40.46 11.08
C LEU A 528 5.94 40.20 12.58
N ARG A 529 4.75 40.51 13.12
CA ARG A 529 4.42 40.27 14.52
C ARG A 529 4.05 38.82 14.79
N LEU A 530 3.28 38.19 13.91
CA LEU A 530 2.71 36.86 14.14
C LEU A 530 3.57 35.73 13.58
N TYR A 531 4.38 36.01 12.54
CA TYR A 531 5.18 35.03 11.83
C TYR A 531 6.63 35.50 11.65
N PRO A 532 7.32 35.92 12.74
CA PRO A 532 8.68 36.44 12.65
C PRO A 532 9.68 35.40 12.12
N ASP A 533 9.41 34.11 12.34
CA ASP A 533 10.28 32.99 11.94
C ASP A 533 10.07 32.54 10.48
N ASN A 534 9.02 33.01 9.80
CA ASN A 534 8.81 32.70 8.38
C ASN A 534 9.70 33.60 7.53
N ASP A 535 10.96 33.19 7.38
CA ASP A 535 12.06 33.99 6.83
C ASP A 535 11.72 34.65 5.49
N THR A 536 11.12 33.92 4.54
CA THR A 536 10.80 34.47 3.21
C THR A 536 9.65 35.48 3.25
N VAL A 537 8.52 35.12 3.87
CA VAL A 537 7.33 35.99 3.91
C VAL A 537 7.59 37.23 4.78
N ALA A 538 8.34 37.08 5.87
CA ALA A 538 8.74 38.19 6.73
C ALA A 538 9.65 39.18 5.98
N LYS A 539 10.70 38.70 5.30
CA LYS A 539 11.59 39.53 4.47
C LYS A 539 10.82 40.33 3.41
N ASN A 540 9.95 39.66 2.67
CA ASN A 540 9.15 40.29 1.63
C ASN A 540 8.13 41.28 2.20
N SER A 541 7.64 41.05 3.42
CA SER A 541 6.72 41.98 4.10
C SER A 541 7.42 43.25 4.55
N ASP A 542 8.70 43.21 4.94
CA ASP A 542 9.48 44.41 5.27
C ASP A 542 9.61 45.36 4.08
N ILE A 543 9.83 44.82 2.87
CA ILE A 543 9.79 45.58 1.61
C ILE A 543 8.39 46.17 1.38
N GLY A 544 7.34 45.36 1.57
CA GLY A 544 5.95 45.80 1.46
C GLY A 544 5.65 47.01 2.35
N ILE A 545 6.08 46.97 3.62
CA ILE A 545 5.92 48.09 4.56
C ILE A 545 6.61 49.35 4.04
N ALA A 546 7.86 49.23 3.57
CA ALA A 546 8.60 50.38 3.07
C ALA A 546 7.91 51.02 1.85
N LYS A 547 7.39 50.19 0.93
CA LYS A 547 6.59 50.65 -0.22
C LYS A 547 5.29 51.32 0.20
N CYS A 548 4.53 50.73 1.13
CA CYS A 548 3.30 51.34 1.66
C CYS A 548 3.59 52.68 2.34
N GLN A 549 4.63 52.76 3.18
CA GLN A 549 5.03 54.02 3.83
C GLN A 549 5.34 55.10 2.80
N PHE A 550 5.99 54.74 1.68
CA PHE A 550 6.24 55.68 0.61
C PHE A 550 4.96 56.14 -0.09
N GLU A 551 4.04 55.22 -0.45
CA GLU A 551 2.74 55.58 -1.06
C GLU A 551 1.89 56.47 -0.14
N LEU A 552 2.01 56.32 1.18
CA LEU A 552 1.36 57.16 2.18
C LEU A 552 2.06 58.50 2.44
N GLY A 553 3.12 58.83 1.68
CA GLY A 553 3.88 60.08 1.86
C GLY A 553 4.82 60.09 3.07
N GLN A 554 4.98 58.97 3.78
CA GLN A 554 5.90 58.82 4.92
C GLN A 554 7.33 58.53 4.43
N VAL A 555 7.83 59.38 3.54
CA VAL A 555 9.06 59.15 2.77
C VAL A 555 10.29 58.94 3.68
N LYS A 556 10.38 59.67 4.79
CA LYS A 556 11.49 59.51 5.75
C LYS A 556 11.53 58.12 6.38
N GLU A 557 10.37 57.60 6.77
CA GLU A 557 10.26 56.27 7.37
C GLU A 557 10.50 55.17 6.34
N ALA A 558 10.00 55.34 5.11
CA ALA A 558 10.25 54.43 4.01
C ALA A 558 11.77 54.29 3.72
N VAL A 559 12.48 55.41 3.55
CA VAL A 559 13.94 55.42 3.33
C VAL A 559 14.68 54.77 4.50
N LYS A 560 14.28 55.06 5.75
CA LYS A 560 14.87 54.44 6.94
C LYS A 560 14.68 52.92 6.93
N ARG A 561 13.50 52.45 6.53
CA ARG A 561 13.19 51.02 6.48
C ARG A 561 13.92 50.30 5.33
N PHE A 562 14.03 50.90 4.15
CA PHE A 562 14.85 50.33 3.07
C PHE A 562 16.33 50.19 3.47
N LYS A 563 16.89 51.18 4.18
CA LYS A 563 18.24 51.07 4.74
C LYS A 563 18.37 49.97 5.78
N LEU A 564 17.35 49.80 6.64
CA LEU A 564 17.33 48.71 7.61
C LEU A 564 17.31 47.34 6.93
N ILE A 565 16.58 47.19 5.82
CA ILE A 565 16.52 45.96 5.03
C ILE A 565 17.91 45.56 4.52
N ILE A 566 18.67 46.52 3.99
CA ILE A 566 20.05 46.28 3.52
C ILE A 566 20.94 45.74 4.65
N TYR A 567 20.81 46.32 5.85
CA TYR A 567 21.57 45.87 7.01
C TYR A 567 21.11 44.50 7.53
N LYS A 568 19.79 44.25 7.54
CA LYS A 568 19.19 43.07 8.17
C LYS A 568 19.26 41.83 7.27
N TYR A 569 19.22 41.99 5.94
CA TYR A 569 19.09 40.88 4.99
C TYR A 569 20.17 40.90 3.89
N PRO A 570 21.47 40.86 4.25
CA PRO A 570 22.54 40.92 3.26
C PRO A 570 22.55 39.71 2.31
N LYS A 571 22.94 39.97 1.06
CA LYS A 571 23.00 39.06 -0.10
C LYS A 571 21.67 38.37 -0.43
N THR A 572 20.55 39.05 -0.22
CA THR A 572 19.22 38.52 -0.53
C THR A 572 18.52 39.33 -1.64
N ALA A 573 17.51 38.74 -2.28
CA ALA A 573 16.71 39.43 -3.29
C ALA A 573 16.05 40.71 -2.74
N VAL A 574 15.63 40.70 -1.47
CA VAL A 574 15.03 41.89 -0.83
C VAL A 574 16.04 43.01 -0.58
N GLU A 575 17.32 42.69 -0.33
CA GLU A 575 18.36 43.73 -0.29
C GLU A 575 18.56 44.36 -1.66
N GLN A 576 18.69 43.54 -2.72
CA GLN A 576 18.85 44.04 -4.07
C GLN A 576 17.69 44.97 -4.46
N GLU A 577 16.46 44.59 -4.13
CA GLU A 577 15.27 45.40 -4.36
C GLU A 577 15.29 46.71 -3.54
N ALA A 578 15.70 46.66 -2.26
CA ALA A 578 15.81 47.85 -1.43
C ALA A 578 16.89 48.83 -1.93
N LEU A 579 18.05 48.31 -2.36
CA LEU A 579 19.12 49.11 -2.96
C LEU A 579 18.63 49.77 -4.25
N LEU A 580 17.97 49.02 -5.13
CA LEU A 580 17.45 49.55 -6.39
C LEU A 580 16.44 50.67 -6.14
N TRP A 581 15.52 50.46 -5.20
CA TRP A 581 14.54 51.47 -4.82
C TRP A 581 15.22 52.75 -4.30
N LEU A 582 16.22 52.61 -3.42
CA LEU A 582 16.95 53.76 -2.86
C LEU A 582 17.78 54.49 -3.93
N ALA A 583 18.37 53.75 -4.88
CA ALA A 583 19.13 54.33 -5.99
C ALA A 583 18.21 55.16 -6.90
N GLN A 584 17.06 54.61 -7.30
CA GLN A 584 16.07 55.30 -8.12
C GLN A 584 15.44 56.50 -7.39
N TYR A 585 15.17 56.35 -6.08
CA TYR A 585 14.73 57.47 -5.26
C TYR A 585 15.79 58.58 -5.19
N ALA A 586 17.08 58.23 -5.02
CA ALA A 586 18.17 59.20 -5.01
C ALA A 586 18.31 59.92 -6.36
N MET A 587 18.23 59.18 -7.48
CA MET A 587 18.21 59.75 -8.84
C MET A 587 17.11 60.79 -9.02
N LYS A 588 15.87 60.45 -8.64
CA LYS A 588 14.71 61.34 -8.77
C LYS A 588 14.84 62.62 -7.94
N ASN A 589 15.57 62.56 -6.82
CA ASN A 589 15.79 63.70 -5.93
C ASN A 589 17.15 64.40 -6.16
N SER A 590 17.78 64.16 -7.32
CA SER A 590 19.08 64.75 -7.70
C SER A 590 20.22 64.47 -6.72
N GLN A 591 20.12 63.39 -5.94
CA GLN A 591 21.18 62.91 -5.03
C GLN A 591 22.08 61.92 -5.78
N TYR A 592 22.70 62.37 -6.86
CA TYR A 592 23.41 61.50 -7.81
C TYR A 592 24.57 60.74 -7.18
N ASP A 593 25.34 61.35 -6.26
CA ASP A 593 26.42 60.66 -5.52
C ASP A 593 25.90 59.42 -4.77
N ARG A 594 24.75 59.56 -4.09
CA ARG A 594 24.13 58.43 -3.38
C ARG A 594 23.56 57.39 -4.31
N ALA A 595 23.03 57.81 -5.46
CA ALA A 595 22.55 56.87 -6.47
C ALA A 595 23.70 56.00 -6.97
N VAL A 596 24.86 56.61 -7.26
CA VAL A 596 26.10 55.90 -7.61
C VAL A 596 26.49 54.88 -6.54
N ASP A 597 26.51 55.28 -5.26
CA ASP A 597 26.85 54.37 -4.15
C ASP A 597 25.93 53.14 -4.09
N TYR A 598 24.61 53.33 -4.26
CA TYR A 598 23.65 52.23 -4.20
C TYR A 598 23.72 51.32 -5.42
N TYR A 599 23.81 51.87 -6.63
CA TYR A 599 23.95 51.05 -7.85
C TYR A 599 25.26 50.26 -7.86
N THR A 600 26.36 50.86 -7.41
CA THR A 600 27.66 50.17 -7.28
C THR A 600 27.55 49.00 -6.32
N GLN A 601 26.90 49.19 -5.15
CA GLN A 601 26.64 48.08 -4.22
C GLN A 601 25.83 46.94 -4.84
N ILE A 602 24.88 47.23 -5.75
CA ILE A 602 24.14 46.18 -6.46
C ILE A 602 25.08 45.38 -7.36
N LEU A 603 25.92 46.05 -8.16
CA LEU A 603 26.85 45.38 -9.07
C LEU A 603 27.92 44.57 -8.32
N ASP A 604 28.42 45.09 -7.21
CA ASP A 604 29.44 44.41 -6.39
C ASP A 604 28.89 43.17 -5.68
N ARG A 605 27.66 43.26 -5.14
CA ARG A 605 27.06 42.18 -4.34
C ARG A 605 26.28 41.17 -5.17
N PHE A 606 25.83 41.55 -6.37
CA PHE A 606 24.95 40.75 -7.23
C PHE A 606 25.45 40.71 -8.68
N SER A 607 26.74 40.39 -8.88
CA SER A 607 27.47 40.43 -10.17
C SER A 607 26.97 39.48 -11.27
N GLY A 608 25.88 38.74 -11.05
CA GLY A 608 25.20 37.90 -12.05
C GLY A 608 23.70 38.16 -12.15
N SER A 609 23.23 39.29 -11.63
CA SER A 609 21.80 39.64 -11.64
C SER A 609 21.29 39.89 -13.06
N VAL A 610 20.05 39.46 -13.32
CA VAL A 610 19.30 39.85 -14.53
C VAL A 610 19.08 41.36 -14.64
N LEU A 611 19.24 42.09 -13.54
CA LEU A 611 19.15 43.55 -13.48
C LEU A 611 20.47 44.25 -13.83
N ALA A 612 21.58 43.52 -14.06
CA ALA A 612 22.90 44.12 -14.25
C ALA A 612 22.91 45.15 -15.39
N ASP A 613 22.33 44.83 -16.54
CA ASP A 613 22.23 45.76 -17.67
C ASP A 613 21.46 47.04 -17.32
N GLN A 614 20.32 46.90 -16.62
CA GLN A 614 19.53 48.04 -16.15
C GLN A 614 20.33 48.89 -15.17
N VAL A 615 21.01 48.25 -14.21
CA VAL A 615 21.79 48.94 -13.18
C VAL A 615 23.00 49.66 -13.79
N HIS A 616 23.71 49.05 -14.73
CA HIS A 616 24.81 49.71 -15.45
C HIS A 616 24.30 50.93 -16.24
N TYR A 617 23.15 50.81 -16.91
CA TYR A 617 22.55 51.95 -17.61
C TYR A 617 22.15 53.07 -16.66
N GLU A 618 21.41 52.78 -15.58
CA GLU A 618 20.98 53.79 -14.60
C GLU A 618 22.18 54.41 -13.83
N LEU A 619 23.24 53.63 -13.57
CA LEU A 619 24.49 54.12 -12.98
C LEU A 619 25.24 55.05 -13.95
N GLY A 620 25.27 54.73 -15.24
CA GLY A 620 25.81 55.62 -16.27
C GLY A 620 25.10 56.97 -16.29
N GLN A 621 23.76 56.97 -16.18
CA GLN A 621 22.97 58.20 -16.07
C GLN A 621 23.31 59.01 -14.81
N ALA A 622 23.55 58.34 -13.69
CA ALA A 622 23.96 58.99 -12.45
C ALA A 622 25.33 59.69 -12.58
N TYR A 623 26.32 59.01 -13.18
CA TYR A 623 27.63 59.61 -13.44
C TYR A 623 27.57 60.76 -14.45
N GLU A 624 26.74 60.64 -15.48
CA GLU A 624 26.55 61.71 -16.46
C GLU A 624 25.96 62.98 -15.81
N ALA A 625 25.00 62.80 -14.90
CA ALA A 625 24.43 63.90 -14.12
C ALA A 625 25.43 64.57 -13.16
N LEU A 626 26.45 63.82 -12.70
CA LEU A 626 27.58 64.35 -11.93
C LEU A 626 28.67 65.00 -12.79
N GLY A 627 28.56 64.92 -14.12
CA GLY A 627 29.61 65.39 -15.05
C GLY A 627 30.81 64.46 -15.15
N ALA A 628 30.77 63.26 -14.56
CA ALA A 628 31.82 62.26 -14.64
C ALA A 628 31.69 61.42 -15.91
N LEU A 629 31.91 62.07 -17.07
CA LEU A 629 31.62 61.51 -18.39
C LEU A 629 32.40 60.22 -18.71
N ASP A 630 33.67 60.13 -18.31
CA ASP A 630 34.49 58.91 -18.47
C ASP A 630 33.87 57.71 -17.73
N MET A 631 33.42 57.92 -16.49
CA MET A 631 32.78 56.88 -15.69
C MET A 631 31.42 56.51 -16.28
N ALA A 632 30.62 57.49 -16.72
CA ALA A 632 29.35 57.24 -17.39
C ALA A 632 29.53 56.39 -18.66
N LEU A 633 30.52 56.74 -19.49
CA LEU A 633 30.86 56.01 -20.72
C LEU A 633 31.28 54.56 -20.42
N ALA A 634 32.07 54.33 -19.37
CA ALA A 634 32.46 52.99 -18.96
C ALA A 634 31.25 52.13 -18.57
N GLN A 635 30.30 52.70 -17.84
CA GLN A 635 29.09 51.98 -17.42
C GLN A 635 28.15 51.68 -18.60
N TYR A 636 27.94 52.63 -19.50
CA TYR A 636 27.14 52.38 -20.71
C TYR A 636 27.76 51.29 -21.60
N LYS A 637 29.09 51.23 -21.73
CA LYS A 637 29.79 50.16 -22.46
C LYS A 637 29.70 48.80 -21.78
N ALA A 638 29.47 48.75 -20.48
CA ALA A 638 29.29 47.49 -19.73
C ALA A 638 27.90 46.87 -19.94
N VAL A 639 26.93 47.63 -20.47
CA VAL A 639 25.60 47.12 -20.82
C VAL A 639 25.73 46.19 -22.04
N SER A 640 25.27 44.94 -21.92
CA SER A 640 25.27 43.96 -23.00
C SER A 640 23.83 43.52 -23.33
N PRO A 641 22.98 44.44 -23.81
CA PRO A 641 21.55 44.26 -23.79
C PRO A 641 21.12 43.23 -24.84
N LYS A 642 20.34 42.23 -24.42
CA LYS A 642 19.61 41.33 -25.33
C LYS A 642 18.35 42.00 -25.92
N ASP A 643 17.85 43.04 -25.26
CA ASP A 643 16.69 43.83 -25.68
C ASP A 643 17.12 44.95 -26.67
N PRO A 644 16.59 44.95 -27.91
CA PRO A 644 16.85 45.99 -28.90
C PRO A 644 16.58 47.41 -28.41
N LEU A 645 15.57 47.62 -27.56
CA LEU A 645 15.21 48.94 -27.06
C LEU A 645 16.29 49.48 -26.10
N MET A 646 16.79 48.62 -25.21
CA MET A 646 17.86 48.97 -24.28
C MET A 646 19.17 49.26 -25.03
N SER A 647 19.46 48.49 -26.09
CA SER A 647 20.59 48.74 -27.00
C SER A 647 20.55 50.15 -27.60
N SER A 648 19.40 50.57 -28.16
CA SER A 648 19.25 51.92 -28.73
C SER A 648 19.47 53.03 -27.70
N LYS A 649 18.89 52.88 -26.50
CA LYS A 649 19.06 53.86 -25.40
C LYS A 649 20.52 54.04 -24.99
N VAL A 650 21.25 52.93 -24.83
CA VAL A 650 22.67 52.95 -24.45
C VAL A 650 23.51 53.64 -25.53
N LYS A 651 23.30 53.29 -26.81
CA LYS A 651 24.05 53.93 -27.91
C LYS A 651 23.80 55.43 -27.98
N LEU A 652 22.55 55.88 -27.81
CA LEU A 652 22.20 57.30 -27.78
C LEU A 652 22.89 58.04 -26.63
N ALA A 653 22.93 57.43 -25.44
CA ALA A 653 23.62 58.01 -24.29
C ALA A 653 25.13 58.16 -24.54
N ILE A 654 25.78 57.14 -25.14
CA ILE A 654 27.19 57.19 -25.54
C ILE A 654 27.46 58.31 -26.55
N ALA A 655 26.63 58.43 -27.59
CA ALA A 655 26.76 59.48 -28.60
C ALA A 655 26.61 60.89 -27.99
N GLY A 656 25.68 61.04 -27.05
CA GLY A 656 25.48 62.27 -26.29
C GLY A 656 26.70 62.67 -25.47
N ILE A 657 27.42 61.72 -24.86
CA ILE A 657 28.67 61.99 -24.14
C ILE A 657 29.75 62.53 -25.10
N PHE A 658 30.00 61.86 -26.23
CA PHE A 658 31.00 62.33 -27.20
C PHE A 658 30.71 63.74 -27.73
N SER A 659 29.42 64.08 -27.89
CA SER A 659 29.01 65.42 -28.25
C SER A 659 29.31 66.46 -27.17
N LYS A 660 29.25 66.10 -25.88
CA LYS A 660 29.55 66.98 -24.74
C LYS A 660 31.05 67.17 -24.52
N GLU A 661 31.87 66.19 -24.87
CA GLU A 661 33.34 66.25 -24.78
C GLU A 661 34.01 67.00 -25.95
N PHE A 662 33.21 67.52 -26.90
CA PHE A 662 33.70 68.14 -28.14
C PHE A 662 34.61 67.21 -28.98
N ASP A 663 34.30 65.90 -29.03
CA ASP A 663 34.87 64.95 -29.99
C ASP A 663 33.85 64.69 -31.13
N PRO A 664 33.72 65.63 -32.09
CA PRO A 664 32.65 65.61 -33.08
C PRO A 664 32.71 64.40 -34.00
N GLN A 665 33.91 63.84 -34.25
CA GLN A 665 34.06 62.69 -35.13
C GLN A 665 33.50 61.42 -34.47
N LYS A 666 33.84 61.15 -33.19
CA LYS A 666 33.29 60.01 -32.46
C LYS A 666 31.80 60.15 -32.20
N ALA A 667 31.31 61.37 -31.97
CA ALA A 667 29.88 61.63 -31.85
C ALA A 667 29.16 61.28 -33.17
N LEU A 668 29.67 61.76 -34.31
CA LEU A 668 29.10 61.48 -35.63
C LEU A 668 29.09 59.98 -35.93
N ASP A 669 30.20 59.28 -35.67
CA ASP A 669 30.32 57.84 -35.91
C ASP A 669 29.32 57.04 -35.06
N ALA A 670 29.12 57.44 -33.79
CA ALA A 670 28.13 56.83 -32.91
C ALA A 670 26.69 57.07 -33.39
N TYR A 671 26.35 58.29 -33.81
CA TYR A 671 25.02 58.61 -34.36
C TYR A 671 24.75 57.89 -35.69
N TRP A 672 25.73 57.79 -36.58
CA TRP A 672 25.62 57.05 -37.84
C TRP A 672 25.41 55.55 -37.61
N ASN A 673 26.11 54.95 -36.64
CA ASN A 673 25.93 53.55 -36.27
C ASN A 673 24.51 53.29 -35.73
N ILE A 674 23.94 54.22 -34.95
CA ILE A 674 22.56 54.13 -34.46
C ILE A 674 21.58 54.16 -35.64
N ALA A 675 21.65 55.17 -36.50
CA ALA A 675 20.77 55.32 -37.66
C ALA A 675 20.84 54.11 -38.63
N ALA A 676 22.01 53.48 -38.75
CA ALA A 676 22.21 52.29 -39.58
C ALA A 676 21.66 50.99 -38.95
N THR A 677 21.49 50.92 -37.63
CA THR A 677 21.11 49.68 -36.91
C THR A 677 19.72 49.70 -36.29
N ASN A 678 19.14 50.87 -36.03
CA ASN A 678 17.74 51.06 -35.62
C ASN A 678 17.27 52.44 -36.14
N PRO A 679 16.57 52.49 -37.30
CA PRO A 679 16.17 53.76 -37.94
C PRO A 679 14.95 54.45 -37.30
N GLU A 680 14.17 53.74 -36.50
CA GLU A 680 13.07 54.27 -35.66
C GLU A 680 13.63 54.84 -34.35
#